data_AF-A0A428TPC5-F1
#
_entry.id   AF-A0A428TPC5-F1
#
_cell.length_a   1.000
_cell.length_b   1.000
_cell.length_c   1.000
_cell.angle_alpha   90.00
_cell.angle_beta   90.00
_cell.angle_gamma   90.00
#
_symmetry.space_group_name_H-M   'P 1'
#
loop_
_entity.id
_entity.type
_entity.pdbx_description
1 polymer ?
#
loop_
_entity_poly.entity_id
_entity_poly.type
_entity_poly.pdbx_seq_one_letter_code
_entity_poly.pdbx_strand_id
1 'polypeptide(L)'
;MEDRDGIDWTTTDKPAESVGRTPGAEPSSKRRVLTEARREQNRLAQRAYRKRQKEHRKQLKEAESRRYQTRRPRPLLKRCDSTMTSELCSACSKITLSMLIDGFQHPLDYNQVHQSKEHCRLCEIVSNAYKSQACVKHDKLTALRGDKTKACKADHRGPLLWRVQQSEPGARWGMFKLDSQHYGSLHRISVSEESSVFKNRIITHRDLQIANSPRNMRLLREWLEECQLHHDECDRGTYSGNKYNDGSSTTTLPFRVIDVGFSGDARTEKKPRVYTTDGKETGRYLTLSHCWGKVIPPRMTKDTVDAWQVELPLVDLPKTFRDAIWLTRELGERFLWIDSICIVQDDPAELMAQIGLMGVIFEKSFCTIAAVDAKGSDGSQMVDSGLFVSGPAVARTAKFKVKAPRNNDEPADSIMGTSQSSSQQEEDELCEVVMQEASDTADPFPLRLQFKAWHSRGWVFQERELSRRCIFFTEYDLGWRCNRYWETEQTGIPECRRPRGDYVMDGPTAYGGVSYNAETNLRKTWQYTVQQYSVTKLTYNSDKHNALMGFEERLATRFGYKFHNGIVDFGHSEHFHTQLLWIPTISRGGLNDIQFPSWSWMNVKGAVKWPHDEYLVYPELLAQVAFGRLKRKMKKPKNYTFLGLFRELELGLG
;
A
#
# COMPACT_ATOMS: atom_id res chain seq x y z
N MET A 1 -30.16 46.90 19.37
CA MET A 1 -30.24 47.93 20.41
C MET A 1 -28.82 48.20 20.89
N GLU A 2 -28.28 49.28 20.33
CA GLU A 2 -27.29 50.24 20.87
C GLU A 2 -25.96 49.74 21.48
N ASP A 3 -24.91 49.86 20.66
CA ASP A 3 -23.75 50.79 20.74
C ASP A 3 -23.21 51.34 22.08
N ARG A 4 -21.89 51.68 21.99
CA ARG A 4 -21.04 52.62 22.75
C ARG A 4 -20.19 52.01 23.86
N ASP A 5 -18.95 52.43 24.15
CA ASP A 5 -17.97 53.38 23.58
C ASP A 5 -16.62 53.05 24.26
N GLY A 6 -15.49 53.46 23.65
CA GLY A 6 -14.14 53.28 24.21
C GLY A 6 -13.75 54.30 25.30
N ILE A 7 -12.51 54.21 25.80
CA ILE A 7 -11.53 55.31 25.98
C ILE A 7 -10.29 54.84 26.74
N ASP A 8 -9.16 55.36 26.26
CA ASP A 8 -7.75 55.28 26.65
C ASP A 8 -7.41 56.17 27.86
N TRP A 9 -6.35 55.86 28.62
CA TRP A 9 -5.62 56.85 29.45
C TRP A 9 -4.15 56.46 29.65
N THR A 10 -3.27 57.23 29.01
CA THR A 10 -1.85 57.41 29.34
C THR A 10 -1.64 58.63 30.24
N THR A 11 -0.70 58.59 31.20
CA THR A 11 0.17 59.72 31.63
C THR A 11 1.18 59.23 32.70
N THR A 12 2.49 59.17 32.42
CA THR A 12 3.59 60.16 32.66
C THR A 12 4.30 59.98 34.01
N ASP A 13 5.62 59.72 34.00
CA ASP A 13 6.64 60.76 34.26
C ASP A 13 8.08 60.21 34.24
N LYS A 14 8.96 61.03 33.65
CA LYS A 14 10.44 61.01 33.65
C LYS A 14 10.90 62.13 34.64
N PRO A 15 12.18 62.25 35.12
CA PRO A 15 13.37 62.30 34.25
C PRO A 15 14.77 61.95 34.85
N ALA A 16 15.77 61.99 33.95
CA ALA A 16 17.19 62.41 34.06
C ALA A 16 18.17 61.66 35.01
N GLU A 17 19.13 60.91 34.47
CA GLU A 17 20.53 61.30 34.12
C GLU A 17 21.54 61.33 35.29
N SER A 18 22.55 60.45 35.25
CA SER A 18 24.00 60.82 35.12
C SER A 18 24.97 59.72 35.60
N VAL A 19 25.76 59.25 34.63
CA VAL A 19 27.19 58.86 34.61
C VAL A 19 27.95 58.53 35.90
N GLY A 20 28.59 57.35 35.92
CA GLY A 20 29.79 57.05 36.72
C GLY A 20 30.41 55.68 36.38
N ARG A 21 31.61 55.67 35.75
CA ARG A 21 32.33 54.47 35.31
C ARG A 21 33.37 53.98 36.36
N THR A 22 33.38 52.66 36.60
CA THR A 22 34.53 51.73 36.81
C THR A 22 35.37 51.81 38.12
N PRO A 23 36.26 50.82 38.43
CA PRO A 23 36.08 49.36 38.52
C PRO A 23 36.74 48.74 39.79
N GLY A 24 36.45 47.48 40.13
CA GLY A 24 37.39 46.62 40.88
C GLY A 24 36.84 45.85 42.09
N ALA A 25 36.74 44.52 41.95
CA ALA A 25 37.17 43.50 42.93
C ALA A 25 36.74 42.09 42.47
N GLU A 26 37.73 41.25 42.19
CA GLU A 26 37.58 39.81 41.93
C GLU A 26 37.73 38.98 43.24
N PRO A 27 37.51 37.65 43.28
CA PRO A 27 36.43 37.06 44.08
C PRO A 27 36.91 36.17 45.25
N SER A 28 36.11 36.06 46.32
CA SER A 28 36.42 35.17 47.44
C SER A 28 35.97 33.72 47.20
N SER A 29 36.89 32.79 47.45
CA SER A 29 36.87 31.34 47.19
C SER A 29 35.71 30.54 47.80
N LYS A 30 34.87 31.14 48.65
CA LYS A 30 33.80 30.43 49.38
C LYS A 30 32.59 30.04 48.53
N ARG A 31 32.31 30.74 47.42
CA ARG A 31 31.17 30.42 46.53
C ARG A 31 31.40 29.19 45.64
N ARG A 32 32.66 28.86 45.32
CA ARG A 32 33.02 27.71 44.46
C ARG A 32 32.87 26.37 45.19
N VAL A 33 33.26 26.32 46.47
CA VAL A 33 33.16 25.10 47.30
C VAL A 33 31.70 24.69 47.56
N LEU A 34 30.82 25.66 47.81
CA LEU A 34 29.38 25.42 48.02
C LEU A 34 28.65 24.92 46.75
N THR A 35 29.13 25.30 45.56
CA THR A 35 28.53 24.86 44.29
C THR A 35 29.02 23.47 43.87
N GLU A 36 30.25 23.08 44.22
CA GLU A 36 30.76 21.72 43.98
C GLU A 36 30.11 20.69 44.92
N ALA A 37 29.98 20.98 46.21
CA ALA A 37 29.31 20.10 47.17
C ALA A 37 27.86 19.77 46.76
N ARG A 38 27.14 20.77 46.22
CA ARG A 38 25.76 20.59 45.74
C ARG A 38 25.67 19.79 44.44
N ARG A 39 26.66 19.92 43.55
CA ARG A 39 26.77 19.10 42.33
C ARG A 39 27.10 17.65 42.66
N GLU A 40 27.91 17.40 43.68
CA GLU A 40 28.25 16.06 44.13
C GLU A 40 27.08 15.35 44.83
N GLN A 41 26.32 16.06 45.68
CA GLN A 41 25.06 15.56 46.23
C GLN A 41 24.05 15.17 45.13
N ASN A 42 23.90 15.99 44.09
CA ASN A 42 23.00 15.67 42.98
C ASN A 42 23.47 14.45 42.16
N ARG A 43 24.79 14.27 41.99
CA ARG A 43 25.35 13.07 41.34
C ARG A 43 25.11 11.81 42.17
N LEU A 44 25.24 11.89 43.50
CA LEU A 44 24.95 10.78 44.40
C LEU A 44 23.45 10.43 44.40
N ALA A 45 22.56 11.43 44.40
CA ALA A 45 21.12 11.22 44.30
C ALA A 45 20.73 10.52 42.97
N GLN A 46 21.30 10.94 41.84
CA GLN A 46 21.07 10.30 40.55
C GLN A 46 21.62 8.87 40.48
N ARG A 47 22.78 8.59 41.09
CA ARG A 47 23.33 7.23 41.19
C ARG A 47 22.44 6.33 42.06
N ALA A 48 21.95 6.83 43.19
CA ALA A 48 21.02 6.11 44.07
C ALA A 48 19.68 5.83 43.38
N TYR A 49 19.17 6.78 42.58
CA TYR A 49 17.95 6.57 41.79
C TYR A 49 18.14 5.50 40.71
N ARG A 50 19.26 5.54 39.96
CA ARG A 50 19.59 4.52 38.95
C ARG A 50 19.81 3.13 39.57
N LYS A 51 20.38 3.05 40.77
CA LYS A 51 20.54 1.79 41.51
C LYS A 51 19.18 1.20 41.90
N ARG A 52 18.27 2.02 42.45
CA ARG A 52 16.90 1.60 42.77
C ARG A 52 16.10 1.15 41.55
N GLN A 53 16.25 1.83 40.41
CA GLN A 53 15.61 1.43 39.15
C GLN A 53 16.15 0.09 38.62
N LYS A 54 17.45 -0.17 38.76
CA LYS A 54 18.06 -1.47 38.41
C LYS A 54 17.60 -2.60 39.34
N GLU A 55 17.55 -2.35 40.64
CA GLU A 55 17.05 -3.33 41.63
C GLU A 55 15.57 -3.64 41.40
N HIS A 56 14.74 -2.64 41.13
CA HIS A 56 13.33 -2.86 40.82
C HIS A 56 13.12 -3.66 39.53
N ARG A 57 13.89 -3.38 38.47
CA ARG A 57 13.86 -4.20 37.23
C ARG A 57 14.37 -5.63 37.46
N LYS A 58 15.34 -5.83 38.35
CA LYS A 58 15.82 -7.17 38.71
C LYS A 58 14.74 -7.95 39.47
N GLN A 59 14.05 -7.31 40.41
CA GLN A 59 12.91 -7.90 41.15
C GLN A 59 11.73 -8.26 40.22
N LEU A 60 11.42 -7.42 39.22
CA LEU A 60 10.39 -7.72 38.23
C LEU A 60 10.75 -8.94 37.37
N LYS A 61 12.01 -9.05 36.92
CA LYS A 61 12.49 -10.22 36.17
C LYS A 61 12.51 -11.49 37.01
N GLU A 62 12.88 -11.41 38.29
CA GLU A 62 12.81 -12.55 39.22
C GLU A 62 11.35 -12.96 39.52
N ALA A 63 10.42 -12.01 39.58
CA ALA A 63 8.99 -12.27 39.75
C ALA A 63 8.35 -12.93 38.49
N GLU A 64 8.76 -12.53 37.28
CA GLU A 64 8.33 -13.16 36.02
C GLU A 64 8.90 -14.57 35.87
N SER A 65 10.16 -14.78 36.25
CA SER A 65 10.80 -16.11 36.19
C SER A 65 10.16 -17.10 37.18
N ARG A 66 9.72 -16.63 38.36
CA ARG A 66 8.95 -17.43 39.32
C ARG A 66 7.52 -17.77 38.85
N ARG A 67 6.91 -16.94 37.99
CA ARG A 67 5.59 -17.24 37.38
C ARG A 67 5.66 -18.32 36.30
N TYR A 68 6.83 -18.59 35.72
CA TYR A 68 7.01 -19.57 34.65
C TYR A 68 7.31 -21.00 35.11
N GLN A 69 7.58 -21.22 36.41
CA GLN A 69 7.92 -22.55 36.94
C GLN A 69 6.75 -23.31 37.60
N THR A 70 5.55 -22.74 37.68
CA THR A 70 4.38 -23.39 38.29
C THR A 70 3.18 -23.38 37.35
N ARG A 71 3.21 -24.19 36.28
CA ARG A 71 2.01 -24.77 35.62
C ARG A 71 2.36 -25.79 34.53
N ARG A 72 2.26 -27.08 34.88
CA ARG A 72 1.78 -28.20 34.03
C ARG A 72 0.68 -28.90 34.83
N PRO A 73 -0.46 -29.33 34.24
CA PRO A 73 -0.58 -30.53 33.37
C PRO A 73 -1.42 -30.28 32.08
N ARG A 74 -1.11 -30.89 30.92
CA ARG A 74 -1.60 -32.16 30.28
C ARG A 74 -3.05 -32.17 29.72
N PRO A 75 -3.32 -32.93 28.63
CA PRO A 75 -4.27 -32.61 27.55
C PRO A 75 -5.65 -33.30 27.69
N LEU A 76 -6.55 -33.01 26.72
CA LEU A 76 -7.92 -33.52 26.42
C LEU A 76 -8.90 -32.33 26.47
N LEU A 77 -9.69 -32.01 25.43
CA LEU A 77 -10.85 -32.74 24.92
C LEU A 77 -11.19 -32.21 23.50
N LYS A 78 -11.34 -33.09 22.50
CA LYS A 78 -12.60 -33.64 21.94
C LYS A 78 -13.37 -32.67 21.03
N ARG A 79 -13.49 -33.12 19.77
CA ARG A 79 -14.54 -32.75 18.80
C ARG A 79 -15.90 -32.69 19.50
N CYS A 80 -16.62 -31.59 19.33
CA CYS A 80 -18.04 -31.53 19.64
C CYS A 80 -18.82 -32.16 18.49
N ASP A 81 -19.51 -33.26 18.78
CA ASP A 81 -20.73 -33.65 18.09
C ASP A 81 -21.93 -33.30 18.97
N SER A 82 -22.95 -32.71 18.33
CA SER A 82 -24.39 -32.69 18.64
C SER A 82 -24.86 -32.34 20.07
N THR A 83 -25.44 -31.15 20.24
CA THR A 83 -26.85 -30.91 20.71
C THR A 83 -27.13 -29.40 20.83
N MET A 84 -28.04 -28.90 19.99
CA MET A 84 -28.80 -27.63 20.05
C MET A 84 -28.42 -26.59 21.14
N THR A 85 -27.54 -25.64 20.80
CA THR A 85 -27.41 -24.35 21.48
C THR A 85 -27.27 -23.26 20.41
N SER A 86 -28.16 -22.27 20.42
CA SER A 86 -28.20 -21.21 19.40
C SER A 86 -26.88 -20.43 19.33
N GLU A 87 -26.35 -20.19 18.12
CA GLU A 87 -25.13 -19.41 17.87
C GLU A 87 -25.24 -17.93 18.33
N LEU A 88 -26.47 -17.48 18.56
CA LEU A 88 -26.84 -16.13 18.98
C LEU A 88 -27.67 -16.18 20.27
N CYS A 89 -27.54 -15.15 21.12
CA CYS A 89 -28.44 -14.98 22.27
C CYS A 89 -29.83 -14.50 21.82
N SER A 90 -30.82 -14.57 22.71
CA SER A 90 -32.23 -14.19 22.43
C SER A 90 -32.43 -12.73 21.97
N ALA A 91 -31.50 -11.84 22.31
CA ALA A 91 -31.49 -10.47 21.81
C ALA A 91 -30.91 -10.38 20.39
N CYS A 92 -29.80 -11.07 20.12
CA CYS A 92 -29.15 -11.06 18.82
C CYS A 92 -29.95 -11.86 17.76
N SER A 93 -30.72 -12.87 18.16
CA SER A 93 -31.56 -13.65 17.25
C SER A 93 -32.72 -12.87 16.63
N LYS A 94 -33.02 -11.67 17.16
CA LYS A 94 -34.04 -10.75 16.62
C LYS A 94 -33.50 -9.79 15.56
N ILE A 95 -32.18 -9.70 15.41
CA ILE A 95 -31.55 -8.82 14.42
C ILE A 95 -31.76 -9.42 13.04
N THR A 96 -32.32 -8.64 12.12
CA THR A 96 -32.56 -9.04 10.73
C THR A 96 -31.44 -8.53 9.81
N LEU A 97 -31.38 -9.04 8.57
CA LEU A 97 -30.43 -8.54 7.58
C LEU A 97 -30.65 -7.05 7.25
N SER A 98 -31.89 -6.57 7.16
CA SER A 98 -32.18 -5.13 6.96
C SER A 98 -31.61 -4.28 8.10
N MET A 99 -31.78 -4.70 9.37
CA MET A 99 -31.20 -3.96 10.50
C MET A 99 -29.67 -3.82 10.39
N LEU A 100 -28.98 -4.86 9.92
CA LEU A 100 -27.53 -4.84 9.68
C LEU A 100 -27.14 -3.91 8.51
N ILE A 101 -28.00 -3.76 7.50
CA ILE A 101 -27.78 -2.93 6.31
C ILE A 101 -28.11 -1.45 6.56
N ASP A 102 -29.15 -1.17 7.32
CA ASP A 102 -29.69 0.18 7.52
C ASP A 102 -29.18 0.83 8.81
N GLY A 103 -28.68 0.03 9.76
CA GLY A 103 -28.28 0.47 11.08
C GLY A 103 -29.34 0.16 12.13
N PHE A 104 -28.91 -0.12 13.37
CA PHE A 104 -29.83 -0.40 14.47
C PHE A 104 -29.24 -0.01 15.83
N GLN A 105 -30.10 0.10 16.84
CA GLN A 105 -29.68 0.12 18.24
C GLN A 105 -29.73 -1.31 18.80
N HIS A 106 -28.61 -1.79 19.31
CA HIS A 106 -28.52 -3.12 19.88
C HIS A 106 -29.39 -3.21 21.15
N PRO A 107 -30.22 -4.27 21.33
CA PRO A 107 -31.14 -4.35 22.46
C PRO A 107 -30.46 -4.47 23.84
N LEU A 108 -29.23 -4.98 23.87
CA LEU A 108 -28.41 -5.10 25.08
C LEU A 108 -27.41 -3.95 25.20
N ASP A 109 -27.14 -3.53 26.43
CA ASP A 109 -26.05 -2.60 26.75
C ASP A 109 -24.67 -3.29 26.67
N TYR A 110 -23.60 -2.50 26.79
CA TYR A 110 -22.22 -3.01 26.69
C TYR A 110 -21.90 -4.09 27.73
N ASN A 111 -22.36 -3.96 28.97
CA ASN A 111 -22.06 -4.90 30.05
C ASN A 111 -22.76 -6.23 29.82
N GLN A 112 -24.02 -6.18 29.39
CA GLN A 112 -24.82 -7.35 29.02
C GLN A 112 -24.25 -8.07 27.80
N VAL A 113 -23.77 -7.33 26.80
CA VAL A 113 -23.04 -7.89 25.66
C VAL A 113 -21.73 -8.56 26.10
N HIS A 114 -20.98 -7.91 26.99
CA HIS A 114 -19.71 -8.45 27.49
C HIS A 114 -19.90 -9.75 28.28
N GLN A 115 -21.00 -9.88 29.03
CA GLN A 115 -21.36 -11.12 29.72
C GLN A 115 -21.80 -12.21 28.74
N SER A 116 -22.48 -11.85 27.65
CA SER A 116 -22.98 -12.79 26.64
C SER A 116 -21.93 -13.25 25.63
N LYS A 117 -20.72 -12.67 25.64
CA LYS A 117 -19.66 -12.90 24.62
C LYS A 117 -19.20 -14.36 24.50
N GLU A 118 -19.32 -15.15 25.56
CA GLU A 118 -18.85 -16.55 25.56
C GLU A 118 -19.84 -17.50 24.89
N HIS A 119 -21.09 -17.05 24.68
CA HIS A 119 -22.20 -17.89 24.21
C HIS A 119 -22.96 -17.26 23.04
N CYS A 120 -22.55 -16.07 22.57
CA CYS A 120 -23.14 -15.39 21.42
C CYS A 120 -22.04 -14.79 20.55
N ARG A 121 -21.95 -15.27 19.31
CA ARG A 121 -20.89 -14.86 18.38
C ARG A 121 -20.97 -13.37 18.03
N LEU A 122 -22.17 -12.81 17.85
CA LEU A 122 -22.33 -11.39 17.59
C LEU A 122 -21.92 -10.54 18.81
N CYS A 123 -22.29 -10.95 20.02
CA CYS A 123 -21.84 -10.28 21.25
C CYS A 123 -20.32 -10.35 21.42
N GLU A 124 -19.69 -11.45 21.00
CA GLU A 124 -18.23 -11.58 20.98
C GLU A 124 -17.59 -10.53 20.07
N ILE A 125 -18.10 -10.35 18.85
CA ILE A 125 -17.57 -9.37 17.89
C ILE A 125 -17.74 -7.95 18.42
N VAL A 126 -18.94 -7.62 18.91
CA VAL A 126 -19.21 -6.32 19.53
C VAL A 126 -18.24 -6.08 20.68
N SER A 127 -18.11 -7.04 21.61
CA SER A 127 -17.20 -6.90 22.75
C SER A 127 -15.74 -6.77 22.29
N ASN A 128 -15.32 -7.46 21.23
CA ASN A 128 -13.97 -7.37 20.67
C ASN A 128 -13.72 -6.02 19.99
N ALA A 129 -14.72 -5.47 19.28
CA ALA A 129 -14.65 -4.16 18.64
C ALA A 129 -14.37 -3.03 19.64
N TYR A 130 -14.78 -3.20 20.90
CA TYR A 130 -14.50 -2.25 21.99
C TYR A 130 -13.25 -2.58 22.82
N LYS A 131 -12.63 -3.76 22.68
CA LYS A 131 -11.31 -4.00 23.30
C LYS A 131 -10.23 -3.06 22.72
N SER A 132 -10.43 -2.57 21.49
CA SER A 132 -9.52 -1.69 20.74
C SER A 132 -9.93 -0.21 20.73
N GLN A 133 -10.83 0.23 21.63
CA GLN A 133 -11.44 1.57 21.63
C GLN A 133 -10.47 2.73 21.31
N ALA A 134 -10.81 3.50 20.27
CA ALA A 134 -10.21 4.80 19.99
C ALA A 134 -11.10 5.91 20.55
N CYS A 135 -10.67 6.58 21.63
CA CYS A 135 -11.38 7.76 22.15
C CYS A 135 -10.93 9.01 21.37
N VAL A 136 -11.87 9.81 20.85
CA VAL A 136 -11.60 11.00 20.00
C VAL A 136 -10.75 12.06 20.71
N LYS A 137 -10.66 12.08 22.05
CA LYS A 137 -9.76 12.98 22.79
C LYS A 137 -8.27 12.62 22.68
N HIS A 138 -7.92 11.52 21.99
CA HIS A 138 -6.55 11.20 21.61
C HIS A 138 -6.35 11.58 20.14
N ASP A 139 -5.92 12.82 19.93
CA ASP A 139 -5.68 13.40 18.61
C ASP A 139 -4.74 12.52 17.78
N LYS A 140 -4.99 12.37 16.47
CA LYS A 140 -4.17 11.50 15.58
C LYS A 140 -2.68 11.87 15.58
N LEU A 141 -2.31 13.05 16.07
CA LEU A 141 -0.95 13.54 16.22
C LEU A 141 -0.16 12.89 17.37
N THR A 142 -0.78 12.34 18.42
CA THR A 142 -0.06 11.64 19.51
C THR A 142 0.26 10.18 19.20
N ALA A 143 -0.47 9.53 18.28
CA ALA A 143 -0.20 8.15 17.85
C ALA A 143 1.15 8.00 17.12
N LEU A 144 1.61 9.05 16.44
CA LEU A 144 2.92 9.12 15.78
C LEU A 144 4.11 9.13 16.76
N ARG A 145 3.88 9.37 18.06
CA ARG A 145 4.94 9.35 19.09
C ARG A 145 5.07 8.02 19.84
N GLY A 146 4.32 6.98 19.46
CA GLY A 146 4.50 5.63 19.97
C GLY A 146 4.04 5.37 21.40
N ASP A 147 3.24 6.27 22.00
CA ASP A 147 2.68 6.04 23.34
C ASP A 147 1.35 5.27 23.25
N LYS A 148 1.44 3.93 23.29
CA LYS A 148 0.31 3.00 23.19
C LYS A 148 -0.43 2.74 24.51
N THR A 149 -0.18 3.50 25.58
CA THR A 149 -0.41 2.98 26.95
C THR A 149 -1.49 3.62 27.82
N LYS A 150 -2.45 4.38 27.27
CA LYS A 150 -3.61 4.82 28.07
C LYS A 150 -4.96 4.48 27.43
N ALA A 151 -5.50 3.33 27.84
CA ALA A 151 -6.89 2.93 27.61
C ALA A 151 -7.87 3.96 28.22
N CYS A 152 -9.05 4.10 27.60
CA CYS A 152 -10.11 4.97 28.11
C CYS A 152 -10.48 4.56 29.55
N LYS A 153 -10.53 5.52 30.47
CA LYS A 153 -10.86 5.29 31.90
C LYS A 153 -12.36 5.48 32.22
N ALA A 154 -13.19 5.75 31.22
CA ALA A 154 -14.60 6.07 31.44
C ALA A 154 -15.46 4.80 31.53
N ASP A 155 -16.45 4.82 32.42
CA ASP A 155 -17.48 3.80 32.53
C ASP A 155 -18.51 4.05 31.40
N HIS A 156 -18.50 3.21 30.36
CA HIS A 156 -19.31 3.46 29.16
C HIS A 156 -20.74 2.94 29.34
N ARG A 157 -21.66 3.82 29.76
CA ARG A 157 -23.08 3.50 30.02
C ARG A 157 -24.06 3.99 28.94
N GLY A 158 -23.62 4.06 27.68
CA GLY A 158 -24.43 4.48 26.53
C GLY A 158 -25.09 3.31 25.80
N PRO A 159 -26.19 3.55 25.05
CA PRO A 159 -26.78 2.53 24.18
C PRO A 159 -25.80 2.15 23.07
N LEU A 160 -25.74 0.85 22.77
CA LEU A 160 -24.88 0.33 21.72
C LEU A 160 -25.53 0.51 20.34
N LEU A 161 -24.90 1.28 19.47
CA LEU A 161 -25.42 1.65 18.15
C LEU A 161 -24.59 0.99 17.04
N TRP A 162 -25.23 0.29 16.12
CA TRP A 162 -24.65 -0.09 14.84
C TRP A 162 -24.90 1.02 13.82
N ARG A 163 -23.82 1.58 13.25
CA ARG A 163 -23.88 2.64 12.24
C ARG A 163 -23.20 2.19 10.96
N VAL A 164 -23.95 2.21 9.87
CA VAL A 164 -23.47 1.85 8.54
C VAL A 164 -22.90 3.10 7.86
N GLN A 165 -21.72 2.97 7.29
CA GLN A 165 -21.10 3.99 6.45
C GLN A 165 -21.46 3.68 5.00
N GLN A 166 -22.21 4.58 4.37
CA GLN A 166 -22.50 4.49 2.94
C GLN A 166 -21.29 5.03 2.18
N SER A 167 -20.51 4.16 1.56
CA SER A 167 -19.39 4.57 0.68
C SER A 167 -19.63 4.18 -0.77
N GLU A 168 -20.22 3.01 -1.06
CA GLU A 168 -20.40 2.50 -2.43
C GLU A 168 -21.68 1.63 -2.54
N PRO A 169 -22.31 1.53 -3.73
CA PRO A 169 -23.41 0.59 -3.98
C PRO A 169 -22.97 -0.84 -3.65
N GLY A 170 -23.74 -1.53 -2.80
CA GLY A 170 -23.46 -2.92 -2.50
C GLY A 170 -22.24 -3.16 -1.61
N ALA A 171 -21.62 -2.14 -0.99
CA ALA A 171 -20.68 -2.32 0.12
C ALA A 171 -21.23 -1.75 1.44
N ARG A 172 -21.52 -2.62 2.42
CA ARG A 172 -21.98 -2.25 3.76
C ARG A 172 -20.85 -2.41 4.77
N TRP A 173 -20.17 -1.30 5.01
CA TRP A 173 -19.28 -1.15 6.16
C TRP A 173 -20.07 -0.57 7.32
N GLY A 174 -19.81 -1.02 8.53
CA GLY A 174 -20.37 -0.37 9.70
C GLY A 174 -19.50 -0.52 10.93
N MET A 175 -19.85 0.22 11.96
CA MET A 175 -19.13 0.20 13.23
C MET A 175 -20.11 0.29 14.40
N PHE A 176 -19.71 -0.32 15.50
CA PHE A 176 -20.40 -0.17 16.77
C PHE A 176 -19.96 1.14 17.45
N LYS A 177 -20.91 1.97 17.89
CA LYS A 177 -20.69 3.23 18.63
C LYS A 177 -21.45 3.22 19.95
N LEU A 178 -20.84 3.80 20.99
CA LEU A 178 -21.52 4.08 22.26
C LEU A 178 -21.96 5.55 22.34
N ASP A 179 -21.17 6.44 21.73
CA ASP A 179 -21.46 7.87 21.59
C ASP A 179 -20.60 8.49 20.45
N SER A 180 -20.55 9.83 20.37
CA SER A 180 -19.74 10.57 19.39
C SER A 180 -18.22 10.48 19.61
N GLN A 181 -17.78 10.03 20.79
CA GLN A 181 -16.38 9.98 21.22
C GLN A 181 -15.83 8.55 21.35
N HIS A 182 -16.70 7.53 21.41
CA HIS A 182 -16.37 6.12 21.61
C HIS A 182 -16.96 5.23 20.51
N TYR A 183 -16.09 4.77 19.61
CA TYR A 183 -16.42 3.85 18.53
C TYR A 183 -15.45 2.67 18.52
N GLY A 184 -15.97 1.50 18.11
CA GLY A 184 -15.18 0.30 17.91
C GLY A 184 -14.62 0.20 16.48
N SER A 185 -13.96 -0.91 16.19
CA SER A 185 -13.43 -1.21 14.84
C SER A 185 -14.53 -1.20 13.77
N LEU A 186 -14.17 -0.78 12.55
CA LEU A 186 -15.02 -0.93 11.37
C LEU A 186 -15.16 -2.42 11.03
N HIS A 187 -16.31 -2.84 10.53
CA HIS A 187 -16.59 -4.20 10.10
C HIS A 187 -17.28 -4.18 8.73
N ARG A 188 -16.96 -5.17 7.89
CA ARG A 188 -17.65 -5.46 6.63
C ARG A 188 -18.72 -6.50 6.89
N ILE A 189 -19.92 -6.26 6.35
CA ILE A 189 -21.00 -7.26 6.32
C ILE A 189 -21.11 -7.81 4.91
N SER A 190 -21.35 -9.10 4.79
CA SER A 190 -21.50 -9.79 3.52
C SER A 190 -22.29 -11.09 3.67
N VAL A 191 -22.79 -11.64 2.58
CA VAL A 191 -23.46 -12.96 2.51
C VAL A 191 -22.69 -13.89 1.59
N SER A 192 -22.93 -15.20 1.68
CA SER A 192 -22.35 -16.15 0.72
C SER A 192 -22.79 -15.85 -0.71
N GLU A 193 -21.90 -16.06 -1.68
CA GLU A 193 -22.19 -15.98 -3.12
C GLU A 193 -23.29 -16.96 -3.57
N GLU A 194 -23.47 -18.06 -2.83
CA GLU A 194 -24.48 -19.11 -3.09
C GLU A 194 -25.86 -18.78 -2.48
N SER A 195 -26.01 -17.64 -1.79
CA SER A 195 -27.24 -17.28 -1.07
C SER A 195 -28.37 -16.84 -2.01
N SER A 196 -29.60 -17.30 -1.75
CA SER A 196 -30.84 -16.89 -2.44
C SER A 196 -31.12 -15.38 -2.35
N VAL A 197 -30.56 -14.71 -1.34
CA VAL A 197 -30.73 -13.27 -1.06
C VAL A 197 -29.93 -12.38 -2.04
N PHE A 198 -29.30 -12.96 -3.06
CA PHE A 198 -28.41 -12.33 -4.06
C PHE A 198 -29.08 -11.35 -5.05
N LYS A 199 -30.11 -10.58 -4.67
CA LYS A 199 -30.76 -9.66 -5.65
C LYS A 199 -30.92 -8.20 -5.22
N ASN A 200 -30.63 -7.84 -3.96
CA ASN A 200 -30.98 -6.51 -3.43
C ASN A 200 -29.88 -5.87 -2.56
N ARG A 201 -28.84 -5.28 -3.16
CA ARG A 201 -27.87 -4.36 -2.49
C ARG A 201 -27.05 -4.98 -1.34
N ILE A 202 -26.87 -6.30 -1.33
CA ILE A 202 -26.13 -7.06 -0.32
C ILE A 202 -24.81 -7.56 -0.93
N ILE A 203 -23.68 -7.31 -0.26
CA ILE A 203 -22.36 -7.77 -0.75
C ILE A 203 -22.25 -9.28 -0.60
N THR A 204 -21.75 -9.95 -1.63
CA THR A 204 -21.20 -11.29 -1.48
C THR A 204 -19.81 -11.21 -0.84
N HIS A 205 -19.49 -12.19 0.02
CA HIS A 205 -18.12 -12.45 0.43
C HIS A 205 -17.74 -13.83 -0.04
N ARG A 206 -16.55 -13.86 -0.61
CA ARG A 206 -15.92 -15.04 -1.16
C ARG A 206 -15.06 -15.64 -0.06
N ASP A 207 -15.36 -16.87 0.35
CA ASP A 207 -14.57 -17.54 1.39
C ASP A 207 -13.08 -17.52 0.99
N LEU A 208 -12.24 -16.90 1.83
CA LEU A 208 -10.80 -16.82 1.60
C LEU A 208 -10.23 -18.23 1.50
N GLN A 209 -9.62 -18.53 0.37
CA GLN A 209 -8.96 -19.79 0.12
C GLN A 209 -7.45 -19.55 0.00
N ILE A 210 -6.67 -20.61 0.18
CA ILE A 210 -5.28 -20.60 -0.24
C ILE A 210 -5.20 -20.25 -1.73
N ALA A 211 -4.20 -19.47 -2.13
CA ALA A 211 -4.17 -18.91 -3.49
C ALA A 211 -4.10 -19.95 -4.61
N ASN A 212 -3.55 -21.14 -4.34
CA ASN A 212 -3.53 -22.26 -5.29
C ASN A 212 -4.79 -23.13 -5.24
N SER A 213 -5.86 -22.70 -4.54
CA SER A 213 -7.13 -23.41 -4.53
C SER A 213 -7.75 -23.47 -5.94
N PRO A 214 -8.52 -24.51 -6.30
CA PRO A 214 -9.19 -24.58 -7.60
C PRO A 214 -10.06 -23.35 -7.92
N ARG A 215 -10.65 -22.75 -6.89
CA ARG A 215 -11.44 -21.51 -6.99
C ARG A 215 -10.58 -20.32 -7.41
N ASN A 216 -9.48 -20.08 -6.71
CA ASN A 216 -8.61 -18.95 -7.01
C ASN A 216 -7.89 -19.14 -8.35
N MET A 217 -7.58 -20.39 -8.72
CA MET A 217 -7.08 -20.68 -10.06
C MET A 217 -8.10 -20.37 -11.16
N ARG A 218 -9.40 -20.62 -10.95
CA ARG A 218 -10.44 -20.16 -11.88
C ARG A 218 -10.50 -18.64 -11.94
N LEU A 219 -10.49 -17.97 -10.79
CA LEU A 219 -10.52 -16.50 -10.72
C LEU A 219 -9.34 -15.86 -11.47
N LEU A 220 -8.12 -16.38 -11.29
CA LEU A 220 -6.95 -15.86 -12.00
C LEU A 220 -7.07 -16.01 -13.52
N ARG A 221 -7.65 -17.13 -13.99
CA ARG A 221 -7.92 -17.35 -15.43
C ARG A 221 -9.02 -16.41 -15.93
N GLU A 222 -10.10 -16.26 -15.18
CA GLU A 222 -11.20 -15.34 -15.49
C GLU A 222 -10.71 -13.89 -15.63
N TRP A 223 -9.87 -13.40 -14.70
CA TRP A 223 -9.28 -12.06 -14.81
C TRP A 223 -8.40 -11.88 -16.05
N LEU A 224 -7.62 -12.90 -16.42
CA LEU A 224 -6.79 -12.87 -17.62
C LEU A 224 -7.66 -12.87 -18.88
N GLU A 225 -8.61 -13.80 -18.98
CA GLU A 225 -9.53 -13.94 -20.12
C GLU A 225 -10.39 -12.69 -20.29
N GLU A 226 -10.98 -12.17 -19.21
CA GLU A 226 -11.79 -10.97 -19.25
C GLU A 226 -10.97 -9.77 -19.75
N CYS A 227 -9.75 -9.62 -19.23
CA CYS A 227 -8.87 -8.55 -19.65
C CYS A 227 -8.42 -8.65 -21.10
N GLN A 228 -8.35 -9.86 -21.66
CA GLN A 228 -8.02 -10.08 -23.06
C GLN A 228 -9.21 -9.84 -23.99
N LEU A 229 -10.43 -10.17 -23.54
CA LEU A 229 -11.61 -10.23 -24.40
C LEU A 229 -12.50 -8.98 -24.32
N HIS A 230 -12.46 -8.23 -23.21
CA HIS A 230 -13.47 -7.20 -22.92
C HIS A 230 -12.90 -5.82 -22.57
N HIS A 231 -11.57 -5.67 -22.46
CA HIS A 231 -10.96 -4.41 -22.00
C HIS A 231 -10.26 -3.64 -23.12
N ASP A 232 -11.00 -2.78 -23.81
CA ASP A 232 -10.44 -1.85 -24.81
C ASP A 232 -9.25 -1.04 -24.27
N GLU A 233 -9.28 -0.64 -22.99
CA GLU A 233 -8.19 0.11 -22.35
C GLU A 233 -6.86 -0.66 -22.32
N CYS A 234 -6.94 -2.00 -22.28
CA CYS A 234 -5.77 -2.87 -22.29
C CYS A 234 -5.19 -3.03 -23.71
N ASP A 235 -6.01 -2.84 -24.74
CA ASP A 235 -5.62 -2.90 -26.16
C ASP A 235 -5.12 -1.57 -26.73
N ARG A 236 -5.32 -0.45 -26.01
CA ARG A 236 -4.88 0.90 -26.42
C ARG A 236 -3.36 1.11 -26.41
N GLY A 237 -2.60 0.12 -25.94
CA GLY A 237 -1.13 0.11 -25.96
C GLY A 237 -0.49 0.52 -24.64
N THR A 238 0.84 0.51 -24.63
CA THR A 238 1.69 0.63 -23.42
C THR A 238 2.30 2.02 -23.27
N TYR A 239 3.18 2.22 -22.27
CA TYR A 239 3.90 3.49 -22.08
C TYR A 239 4.73 3.89 -23.30
N SER A 240 5.26 2.91 -24.06
CA SER A 240 5.91 3.13 -25.35
C SER A 240 4.97 3.39 -26.53
N GLY A 241 3.65 3.22 -26.34
CA GLY A 241 2.65 3.26 -27.40
C GLY A 241 2.48 1.94 -28.15
N ASN A 242 3.30 0.92 -27.84
CA ASN A 242 3.19 -0.40 -28.46
C ASN A 242 1.90 -1.10 -28.06
N LYS A 243 1.24 -1.72 -29.04
CA LYS A 243 0.10 -2.61 -28.85
C LYS A 243 0.57 -4.06 -28.94
N TYR A 244 0.01 -4.91 -28.09
CA TYR A 244 0.35 -6.33 -28.04
C TYR A 244 -0.93 -7.13 -28.25
N ASN A 245 -0.91 -8.05 -29.21
CA ASN A 245 -2.00 -8.99 -29.39
C ASN A 245 -1.75 -10.20 -28.48
N ASP A 246 -2.50 -10.28 -27.39
CA ASP A 246 -2.32 -11.38 -26.42
C ASP A 246 -2.87 -12.73 -26.91
N GLY A 247 -3.60 -12.74 -28.03
CA GLY A 247 -4.04 -13.95 -28.73
C GLY A 247 -2.95 -14.57 -29.61
N SER A 248 -1.81 -13.90 -29.82
CA SER A 248 -0.69 -14.42 -30.61
C SER A 248 0.65 -14.34 -29.86
N SER A 249 1.58 -15.24 -30.21
CA SER A 249 2.93 -15.27 -29.63
C SER A 249 3.88 -14.31 -30.34
N THR A 250 3.48 -13.04 -30.54
CA THR A 250 4.26 -12.08 -31.35
C THR A 250 5.30 -11.29 -30.57
N THR A 251 5.28 -11.37 -29.23
CA THR A 251 6.21 -10.62 -28.39
C THR A 251 7.58 -11.28 -28.37
N THR A 252 8.64 -10.50 -28.61
CA THR A 252 10.03 -10.96 -28.47
C THR A 252 10.31 -11.45 -27.05
N LEU A 253 10.85 -12.65 -26.92
CA LEU A 253 11.29 -13.19 -25.64
C LEU A 253 12.56 -12.46 -25.14
N PRO A 254 12.75 -12.33 -23.81
CA PRO A 254 14.01 -11.90 -23.22
C PRO A 254 15.18 -12.80 -23.61
N PHE A 255 16.41 -12.30 -23.48
CA PHE A 255 17.65 -13.00 -23.85
C PHE A 255 17.70 -14.43 -23.29
N ARG A 256 17.28 -14.62 -22.03
CA ARG A 256 16.97 -15.92 -21.45
C ARG A 256 15.62 -15.88 -20.76
N VAL A 257 14.93 -17.02 -20.79
CA VAL A 257 13.70 -17.29 -20.04
C VAL A 257 13.80 -18.64 -19.36
N ILE A 258 12.97 -18.90 -18.36
CA ILE A 258 12.77 -20.23 -17.81
C ILE A 258 11.69 -20.91 -18.64
N ASP A 259 12.05 -21.97 -19.36
CA ASP A 259 11.10 -22.86 -20.01
C ASP A 259 10.54 -23.81 -18.95
N VAL A 260 9.32 -23.53 -18.49
CA VAL A 260 8.63 -24.38 -17.54
C VAL A 260 7.90 -25.53 -18.26
N GLY A 261 7.73 -25.49 -19.58
CA GLY A 261 6.90 -26.48 -20.28
C GLY A 261 5.39 -26.30 -20.02
N PHE A 262 4.55 -27.14 -20.64
CA PHE A 262 3.10 -27.09 -20.48
C PHE A 262 2.58 -28.17 -19.53
N SER A 263 1.45 -27.90 -18.88
CA SER A 263 0.73 -28.92 -18.10
C SER A 263 0.15 -29.99 -19.03
N GLY A 264 0.24 -31.27 -18.63
CA GLY A 264 -0.40 -32.38 -19.35
C GLY A 264 0.41 -33.06 -20.46
N ASP A 265 1.65 -32.65 -20.73
CA ASP A 265 2.53 -33.34 -21.70
C ASP A 265 3.15 -34.61 -21.06
N ALA A 266 2.33 -35.65 -20.90
CA ALA A 266 2.69 -36.91 -20.22
C ALA A 266 3.85 -37.70 -20.88
N ARG A 267 4.29 -37.30 -22.08
CA ARG A 267 5.41 -37.95 -22.80
C ARG A 267 6.78 -37.41 -22.38
N THR A 268 6.83 -36.24 -21.75
CA THR A 268 8.04 -35.70 -21.14
C THR A 268 7.63 -34.82 -19.97
N GLU A 269 7.82 -35.28 -18.74
CA GLU A 269 7.79 -34.43 -17.54
C GLU A 269 8.99 -33.47 -17.62
N LYS A 270 8.90 -32.46 -18.51
CA LYS A 270 10.00 -31.55 -18.80
C LYS A 270 10.27 -30.74 -17.56
N LYS A 271 11.39 -31.08 -16.93
CA LYS A 271 11.90 -30.32 -15.80
C LYS A 271 12.22 -28.90 -16.27
N PRO A 272 11.92 -27.88 -15.45
CA PRO A 272 12.12 -26.50 -15.84
C PRO A 272 13.61 -26.26 -16.03
N ARG A 273 13.95 -25.47 -17.04
CA ARG A 273 15.34 -25.14 -17.37
C ARG A 273 15.42 -23.72 -17.90
N VAL A 274 16.60 -23.13 -17.84
CA VAL A 274 16.87 -21.86 -18.51
C VAL A 274 17.01 -22.13 -20.00
N TYR A 275 16.36 -21.30 -20.81
CA TYR A 275 16.35 -21.38 -22.26
C TYR A 275 16.85 -20.06 -22.82
N THR A 276 17.96 -20.12 -23.57
CA THR A 276 18.56 -18.97 -24.22
C THR A 276 17.90 -18.75 -25.58
N THR A 277 17.30 -17.58 -25.77
CA THR A 277 16.57 -17.22 -27.01
C THR A 277 17.36 -16.26 -27.89
N ASP A 278 18.46 -15.71 -27.37
CA ASP A 278 19.20 -14.56 -27.93
C ASP A 278 18.36 -13.31 -28.21
N GLY A 279 17.12 -13.25 -27.69
CA GLY A 279 16.16 -12.21 -28.06
C GLY A 279 15.67 -12.31 -29.52
N LYS A 280 15.82 -13.48 -30.16
CA LYS A 280 15.45 -13.72 -31.57
C LYS A 280 14.12 -14.44 -31.72
N GLU A 281 13.64 -15.08 -30.66
CA GLU A 281 12.38 -15.81 -30.64
C GLU A 281 11.23 -14.96 -30.10
N THR A 282 10.01 -15.35 -30.44
CA THR A 282 8.79 -14.73 -29.93
C THR A 282 7.95 -15.73 -29.12
N GLY A 283 7.26 -15.23 -28.11
CA GLY A 283 6.48 -16.06 -27.18
C GLY A 283 5.81 -15.21 -26.11
N ARG A 284 4.80 -15.78 -25.47
CA ARG A 284 4.23 -15.22 -24.24
C ARG A 284 5.02 -15.69 -23.03
N TYR A 285 5.25 -14.78 -22.09
CA TYR A 285 5.96 -15.09 -20.86
C TYR A 285 5.43 -14.25 -19.70
N LEU A 286 5.57 -14.79 -18.49
CA LEU A 286 5.33 -14.06 -17.25
C LEU A 286 6.64 -13.54 -16.68
N THR A 287 6.57 -12.52 -15.85
CA THR A 287 7.70 -12.04 -15.05
C THR A 287 7.39 -12.20 -13.57
N LEU A 288 8.42 -12.44 -12.75
CA LEU A 288 8.29 -12.46 -11.29
C LEU A 288 8.91 -11.19 -10.69
N SER A 289 8.08 -10.37 -10.06
CA SER A 289 8.51 -9.27 -9.21
C SER A 289 8.62 -9.75 -7.75
N HIS A 290 9.82 -9.73 -7.17
CA HIS A 290 10.04 -10.25 -5.82
C HIS A 290 11.13 -9.49 -5.05
N CYS A 291 11.06 -9.59 -3.72
CA CYS A 291 12.06 -9.00 -2.83
C CYS A 291 13.29 -9.88 -2.68
N TRP A 292 14.48 -9.33 -2.92
CA TRP A 292 15.73 -10.09 -2.72
C TRP A 292 16.03 -10.35 -1.23
N GLY A 293 15.39 -9.65 -0.28
CA GLY A 293 15.44 -9.96 1.16
C GLY A 293 16.86 -9.94 1.77
N LYS A 294 17.01 -10.52 2.97
CA LYS A 294 18.34 -10.71 3.61
C LYS A 294 19.11 -11.93 3.09
N VAL A 295 18.38 -12.94 2.61
CA VAL A 295 18.96 -14.14 1.98
C VAL A 295 18.99 -13.91 0.48
N ILE A 296 20.20 -13.86 -0.08
CA ILE A 296 20.43 -13.68 -1.51
C ILE A 296 19.77 -14.86 -2.24
N PRO A 297 18.85 -14.62 -3.20
CA PRO A 297 18.24 -15.71 -3.97
C PRO A 297 19.31 -16.45 -4.79
N PRO A 298 19.04 -17.69 -5.25
CA PRO A 298 19.90 -18.35 -6.22
C PRO A 298 20.12 -17.45 -7.43
N ARG A 299 21.37 -17.31 -7.84
CA ARG A 299 21.78 -16.46 -8.95
C ARG A 299 22.43 -17.28 -10.04
N MET A 300 22.07 -16.98 -11.28
CA MET A 300 22.83 -17.48 -12.42
C MET A 300 24.21 -16.82 -12.40
N THR A 301 25.24 -17.64 -12.49
CA THR A 301 26.63 -17.24 -12.61
C THR A 301 27.23 -17.95 -13.81
N LYS A 302 28.39 -17.50 -14.30
CA LYS A 302 29.07 -18.15 -15.43
C LYS A 302 29.22 -19.67 -15.24
N ASP A 303 29.50 -20.09 -14.00
CA ASP A 303 29.66 -21.50 -13.63
C ASP A 303 28.34 -22.31 -13.66
N THR A 304 27.19 -21.67 -13.47
CA THR A 304 25.88 -22.36 -13.41
C THR A 304 25.11 -22.32 -14.72
N VAL A 305 25.51 -21.49 -15.70
CA VAL A 305 24.83 -21.32 -16.99
C VAL A 305 24.54 -22.66 -17.68
N ASP A 306 25.57 -23.49 -17.87
CA ASP A 306 25.42 -24.74 -18.63
C ASP A 306 24.53 -25.74 -17.89
N ALA A 307 24.71 -25.87 -16.58
CA ALA A 307 23.91 -26.77 -15.75
C ALA A 307 22.42 -26.36 -15.74
N TRP A 308 22.13 -25.07 -15.56
CA TRP A 308 20.76 -24.58 -15.48
C TRP A 308 20.04 -24.56 -16.83
N GLN A 309 20.79 -24.56 -17.94
CA GLN A 309 20.22 -24.78 -19.27
C GLN A 309 19.78 -26.22 -19.52
N VAL A 310 20.34 -27.19 -18.80
CA VAL A 310 19.87 -28.58 -18.82
C VAL A 310 18.66 -28.74 -17.90
N GLU A 311 18.80 -28.35 -16.64
CA GLU A 311 17.78 -28.51 -15.59
C GLU A 311 18.01 -27.52 -14.45
N LEU A 312 16.95 -26.84 -14.00
CA LEU A 312 16.98 -26.05 -12.78
C LEU A 312 16.91 -26.95 -11.54
N PRO A 313 17.73 -26.70 -10.49
CA PRO A 313 17.71 -27.46 -9.25
C PRO A 313 16.46 -27.14 -8.42
N LEU A 314 15.30 -27.67 -8.84
CA LEU A 314 13.99 -27.33 -8.30
C LEU A 314 13.89 -27.46 -6.78
N VAL A 315 14.57 -28.45 -6.17
CA VAL A 315 14.53 -28.68 -4.73
C VAL A 315 15.20 -27.55 -3.95
N ASP A 316 16.25 -26.97 -4.52
CA ASP A 316 17.09 -25.93 -3.89
C ASP A 316 16.56 -24.52 -4.17
N LEU A 317 15.60 -24.37 -5.09
CA LEU A 317 14.98 -23.08 -5.37
C LEU A 317 14.09 -22.61 -4.20
N PRO A 318 14.09 -21.30 -3.91
CA PRO A 318 13.17 -20.67 -2.97
C PRO A 318 11.72 -21.04 -3.29
N LYS A 319 10.89 -21.17 -2.26
CA LYS A 319 9.48 -21.52 -2.41
C LYS A 319 8.76 -20.56 -3.35
N THR A 320 9.06 -19.26 -3.31
CA THR A 320 8.49 -18.26 -4.23
C THR A 320 8.78 -18.59 -5.70
N PHE A 321 9.98 -19.08 -6.01
CA PHE A 321 10.35 -19.42 -7.38
C PHE A 321 9.65 -20.70 -7.83
N ARG A 322 9.56 -21.69 -6.95
CA ARG A 322 8.82 -22.94 -7.23
C ARG A 322 7.33 -22.68 -7.45
N ASP A 323 6.74 -21.85 -6.59
CA ASP A 323 5.34 -21.45 -6.71
C ASP A 323 5.10 -20.66 -8.01
N ALA A 324 6.02 -19.77 -8.41
CA ALA A 324 5.93 -19.03 -9.67
C ALA A 324 6.05 -19.94 -10.90
N ILE A 325 6.96 -20.92 -10.88
CA ILE A 325 7.10 -21.94 -11.94
C ILE A 325 5.82 -22.75 -12.07
N TRP A 326 5.27 -23.21 -10.94
CA TRP A 326 4.02 -23.97 -10.91
C TRP A 326 2.85 -23.12 -11.43
N LEU A 327 2.70 -21.90 -10.92
CA LEU A 327 1.62 -20.99 -11.32
C LEU A 327 1.67 -20.68 -12.82
N THR A 328 2.86 -20.45 -13.36
CA THR A 328 3.05 -20.18 -14.80
C THR A 328 2.47 -21.31 -15.66
N ARG A 329 2.77 -22.57 -15.31
CA ARG A 329 2.21 -23.75 -15.99
C ARG A 329 0.69 -23.84 -15.85
N GLU A 330 0.18 -23.58 -14.65
CA GLU A 330 -1.25 -23.67 -14.34
C GLU A 330 -2.09 -22.60 -15.03
N LEU A 331 -1.51 -21.45 -15.33
CA LEU A 331 -2.11 -20.40 -16.14
C LEU A 331 -2.00 -20.69 -17.66
N GLY A 332 -1.41 -21.82 -18.05
CA GLY A 332 -1.27 -22.24 -19.45
C GLY A 332 -0.11 -21.59 -20.19
N GLU A 333 0.81 -20.96 -19.48
CA GLU A 333 1.97 -20.28 -20.06
C GLU A 333 3.25 -21.12 -19.92
N ARG A 334 4.14 -21.02 -20.90
CA ARG A 334 5.36 -21.85 -20.97
C ARG A 334 6.60 -21.17 -20.42
N PHE A 335 6.66 -19.84 -20.48
CA PHE A 335 7.87 -19.10 -20.19
C PHE A 335 7.69 -18.20 -18.98
N LEU A 336 8.67 -18.22 -18.08
CA LEU A 336 8.76 -17.35 -16.91
C LEU A 336 10.10 -16.61 -16.94
N TRP A 337 10.12 -15.37 -16.50
CA TRP A 337 11.35 -14.59 -16.36
C TRP A 337 11.54 -14.17 -14.90
N ILE A 338 12.72 -14.49 -14.36
CA ILE A 338 13.17 -14.11 -13.02
C ILE A 338 14.57 -13.52 -13.16
N ASP A 339 14.76 -12.26 -12.76
CA ASP A 339 16.00 -11.50 -12.90
C ASP A 339 17.26 -12.26 -12.42
N SER A 340 17.19 -12.85 -11.24
CA SER A 340 18.29 -13.59 -10.62
C SER A 340 18.64 -14.90 -11.35
N ILE A 341 17.70 -15.49 -12.10
CA ILE A 341 17.92 -16.76 -12.83
C ILE A 341 18.23 -16.52 -14.31
N CYS A 342 17.64 -15.51 -14.94
CA CYS A 342 17.77 -15.29 -16.37
C CYS A 342 18.97 -14.40 -16.76
N ILE A 343 19.58 -13.71 -15.79
CA ILE A 343 20.72 -12.82 -15.99
C ILE A 343 21.95 -13.40 -15.29
N VAL A 344 23.09 -13.43 -15.96
CA VAL A 344 24.38 -13.79 -15.35
C VAL A 344 24.83 -12.66 -14.44
N GLN A 345 24.79 -12.90 -13.12
CA GLN A 345 24.94 -11.87 -12.09
C GLN A 345 26.41 -11.51 -11.79
N ASP A 346 27.35 -12.37 -12.16
CA ASP A 346 28.80 -12.19 -12.01
C ASP A 346 29.49 -11.74 -13.31
N ASP A 347 28.72 -11.38 -14.34
CA ASP A 347 29.19 -10.68 -15.53
C ASP A 347 28.71 -9.22 -15.52
N PRO A 348 29.57 -8.24 -15.20
CA PRO A 348 29.16 -6.84 -15.16
C PRO A 348 28.65 -6.29 -16.49
N ALA A 349 29.17 -6.78 -17.62
CA ALA A 349 28.77 -6.31 -18.94
C ALA A 349 27.37 -6.82 -19.29
N GLU A 350 27.12 -8.12 -19.06
CA GLU A 350 25.80 -8.71 -19.27
C GLU A 350 24.76 -8.12 -18.30
N LEU A 351 25.11 -8.01 -17.01
CA LEU A 351 24.23 -7.47 -15.98
C LEU A 351 23.77 -6.06 -16.33
N MET A 352 24.69 -5.16 -16.71
CA MET A 352 24.34 -3.80 -17.11
C MET A 352 23.47 -3.76 -18.37
N ALA A 353 23.76 -4.61 -19.37
CA ALA A 353 22.93 -4.70 -20.57
C ALA A 353 21.51 -5.17 -20.26
N GLN A 354 21.35 -6.18 -19.41
CA GLN A 354 20.04 -6.71 -19.03
C GLN A 354 19.26 -5.75 -18.12
N ILE A 355 19.94 -5.01 -17.22
CA ILE A 355 19.34 -3.94 -16.42
C ILE A 355 18.71 -2.88 -17.34
N GLY A 356 19.42 -2.45 -18.38
CA GLY A 356 18.89 -1.51 -19.38
C GLY A 356 17.66 -2.04 -20.13
N LEU A 357 17.52 -3.37 -20.24
CA LEU A 357 16.38 -4.01 -20.90
C LEU A 357 15.20 -4.29 -19.96
N MET A 358 15.34 -4.11 -18.63
CA MET A 358 14.28 -4.46 -17.69
C MET A 358 12.95 -3.77 -18.01
N GLY A 359 12.98 -2.49 -18.39
CA GLY A 359 11.76 -1.77 -18.76
C GLY A 359 11.02 -2.43 -19.93
N VAL A 360 11.75 -2.87 -20.95
CA VAL A 360 11.20 -3.61 -22.10
C VAL A 360 10.66 -4.97 -21.66
N ILE A 361 11.40 -5.68 -20.81
CA ILE A 361 11.03 -7.02 -20.35
C ILE A 361 9.69 -7.01 -19.59
N PHE A 362 9.48 -6.04 -18.69
CA PHE A 362 8.20 -5.93 -17.97
C PHE A 362 7.07 -5.35 -18.84
N GLU A 363 7.36 -4.42 -19.75
CA GLU A 363 6.35 -3.90 -20.68
C GLU A 363 5.81 -4.97 -21.64
N LYS A 364 6.72 -5.83 -22.13
CA LYS A 364 6.41 -6.92 -23.06
C LYS A 364 5.81 -8.16 -22.38
N SER A 365 5.93 -8.30 -21.06
CA SER A 365 5.39 -9.48 -20.38
C SER A 365 3.87 -9.60 -20.57
N PHE A 366 3.38 -10.83 -20.57
CA PHE A 366 1.94 -11.09 -20.64
C PHE A 366 1.26 -10.69 -19.32
N CYS A 367 1.88 -11.07 -18.21
CA CYS A 367 1.47 -10.74 -16.86
C CYS A 367 2.68 -10.78 -15.92
N THR A 368 2.65 -9.94 -14.89
CA THR A 368 3.64 -9.94 -13.80
C THR A 368 3.06 -10.57 -12.55
N ILE A 369 3.76 -11.54 -11.98
CA ILE A 369 3.48 -12.13 -10.68
C ILE A 369 4.22 -11.29 -9.63
N ALA A 370 3.49 -10.61 -8.75
CA ALA A 370 4.05 -9.84 -7.65
C ALA A 370 4.00 -10.64 -6.33
N ALA A 371 5.16 -11.05 -5.85
CA ALA A 371 5.34 -11.76 -4.59
C ALA A 371 5.43 -10.77 -3.40
N VAL A 372 4.30 -10.14 -3.05
CA VAL A 372 4.27 -8.97 -2.16
C VAL A 372 4.69 -9.32 -0.73
N ASP A 373 4.13 -10.40 -0.18
CA ASP A 373 4.33 -10.83 1.21
C ASP A 373 5.14 -12.14 1.35
N ALA A 374 5.73 -12.62 0.26
CA ALA A 374 6.54 -13.85 0.25
C ALA A 374 7.71 -13.83 1.25
N LYS A 375 8.21 -12.62 1.55
CA LYS A 375 9.16 -12.34 2.60
C LYS A 375 8.53 -11.31 3.53
N GLY A 376 8.65 -11.51 4.85
CA GLY A 376 8.03 -10.68 5.88
C GLY A 376 8.20 -9.17 5.71
N SER A 377 7.38 -8.38 6.41
CA SER A 377 7.11 -6.95 6.15
C SER A 377 8.32 -5.99 6.13
N ASP A 378 9.50 -6.42 6.55
CA ASP A 378 10.77 -5.68 6.48
C ASP A 378 11.82 -6.34 5.57
N GLY A 379 11.42 -7.35 4.80
CA GLY A 379 12.28 -8.22 4.00
C GLY A 379 13.20 -9.14 4.81
N SER A 380 13.03 -9.21 6.14
CA SER A 380 13.94 -9.91 7.05
C SER A 380 13.60 -11.37 7.33
N GLN A 381 12.46 -11.86 6.84
CA GLN A 381 12.03 -13.21 7.14
C GLN A 381 13.13 -14.19 6.69
N MET A 382 13.59 -15.00 7.65
CA MET A 382 14.63 -16.01 7.42
C MET A 382 14.15 -17.16 6.54
N VAL A 383 12.83 -17.27 6.34
CA VAL A 383 12.17 -18.35 5.61
C VAL A 383 11.29 -17.74 4.53
N ASP A 384 11.47 -18.22 3.29
CA ASP A 384 10.62 -17.87 2.15
C ASP A 384 9.25 -18.56 2.27
N SER A 385 8.20 -17.77 2.41
CA SER A 385 6.84 -18.27 2.63
C SER A 385 6.15 -18.68 1.33
N GLY A 386 6.68 -18.31 0.17
CA GLY A 386 6.12 -18.60 -1.15
C GLY A 386 5.09 -17.57 -1.62
N LEU A 387 4.40 -17.88 -2.73
CA LEU A 387 3.30 -17.05 -3.24
C LEU A 387 1.99 -17.35 -2.50
N PHE A 388 1.76 -18.61 -2.13
CA PHE A 388 0.46 -19.06 -1.63
C PHE A 388 0.29 -18.90 -0.11
N VAL A 389 0.85 -17.83 0.44
CA VAL A 389 0.73 -17.45 1.86
C VAL A 389 -0.63 -16.81 2.14
N SER A 390 -1.32 -16.34 1.10
CA SER A 390 -2.68 -15.83 1.17
C SER A 390 -3.57 -16.86 1.85
N GLY A 391 -3.95 -16.59 3.08
CA GLY A 391 -4.77 -17.46 3.91
C GLY A 391 -5.14 -16.63 5.12
N PRO A 392 -6.37 -16.79 5.67
CA PRO A 392 -6.94 -15.80 6.56
C PRO A 392 -6.09 -15.68 7.82
N ALA A 393 -5.16 -14.72 7.82
CA ALA A 393 -4.50 -14.23 9.02
C ALA A 393 -5.56 -13.47 9.81
N VAL A 394 -6.46 -14.23 10.44
CA VAL A 394 -7.40 -13.78 11.46
C VAL A 394 -8.09 -12.48 11.09
N ALA A 395 -8.66 -12.39 9.89
CA ALA A 395 -9.83 -11.56 9.82
C ALA A 395 -10.80 -12.17 10.84
N ARG A 396 -11.21 -11.41 11.85
CA ARG A 396 -12.16 -11.89 12.87
C ARG A 396 -13.50 -12.04 12.18
N THR A 397 -13.62 -13.13 11.44
CA THR A 397 -14.79 -13.48 10.67
C THR A 397 -15.71 -14.25 11.57
N ALA A 398 -16.95 -13.80 11.61
CA ALA A 398 -18.04 -14.53 12.24
C ALA A 398 -19.08 -14.82 11.18
N LYS A 399 -19.48 -16.09 11.13
CA LYS A 399 -20.66 -16.53 10.37
C LYS A 399 -21.78 -16.72 11.38
N PHE A 400 -22.96 -16.19 11.08
CA PHE A 400 -24.17 -16.40 11.88
C PHE A 400 -25.41 -16.25 11.00
N LYS A 401 -26.49 -16.93 11.36
CA LYS A 401 -27.75 -16.89 10.61
C LYS A 401 -28.68 -15.81 11.15
N VAL A 402 -29.25 -14.99 10.26
CA VAL A 402 -30.27 -13.99 10.58
C VAL A 402 -31.48 -14.14 9.67
N LYS A 403 -32.61 -13.51 10.03
CA LYS A 403 -33.81 -13.52 9.18
C LYS A 403 -33.57 -12.68 7.92
N ALA A 404 -33.92 -13.26 6.77
CA ALA A 404 -33.86 -12.60 5.46
C ALA A 404 -34.80 -11.36 5.39
N PRO A 405 -34.49 -10.38 4.53
CA PRO A 405 -35.39 -9.25 4.29
C PRO A 405 -36.67 -9.75 3.61
N ARG A 406 -37.83 -9.25 4.03
CA ARG A 406 -39.10 -9.60 3.38
C ARG A 406 -39.21 -8.80 2.08
N ASN A 407 -39.73 -9.40 1.01
CA ASN A 407 -39.88 -8.75 -0.31
C ASN A 407 -40.76 -7.48 -0.32
N ASN A 408 -41.36 -7.08 0.80
CA ASN A 408 -42.29 -5.94 0.91
C ASN A 408 -41.67 -4.66 1.47
N ASP A 409 -40.36 -4.60 1.74
CA ASP A 409 -39.69 -3.37 2.17
C ASP A 409 -39.38 -2.46 0.97
N GLU A 410 -40.42 -2.00 0.27
CA GLU A 410 -40.34 -0.78 -0.55
C GLU A 410 -40.27 0.46 0.37
N PRO A 411 -39.69 1.59 -0.09
CA PRO A 411 -39.62 2.81 0.71
C PRO A 411 -41.03 3.26 1.07
N ALA A 412 -41.27 3.52 2.35
CA ALA A 412 -42.57 3.94 2.84
C ALA A 412 -43.01 5.28 2.23
N ASP A 413 -43.79 5.23 1.17
CA ASP A 413 -44.67 6.30 0.74
C ASP A 413 -46.11 5.77 0.63
N SER A 414 -46.97 6.32 1.49
CA SER A 414 -48.43 6.35 1.44
C SER A 414 -49.25 5.12 1.89
N ILE A 415 -50.11 5.45 2.85
CA ILE A 415 -51.08 4.70 3.65
C ILE A 415 -52.30 4.18 2.84
N MET A 416 -52.87 3.09 3.39
CA MET A 416 -54.27 2.59 3.36
C MET A 416 -54.68 1.52 2.33
N GLY A 417 -55.03 0.33 2.86
CA GLY A 417 -55.84 -0.66 2.16
C GLY A 417 -55.88 -2.05 2.81
N THR A 418 -56.74 -2.19 3.83
CA THR A 418 -57.49 -3.41 4.23
C THR A 418 -56.84 -4.80 4.15
N SER A 419 -56.59 -5.34 5.35
CA SER A 419 -56.75 -6.73 5.84
C SER A 419 -57.02 -7.86 4.82
N GLN A 420 -56.18 -8.88 4.84
CA GLN A 420 -56.64 -10.26 5.07
C GLN A 420 -55.50 -11.15 5.59
N SER A 421 -55.77 -11.76 6.74
CA SER A 421 -54.98 -12.81 7.37
C SER A 421 -55.05 -14.09 6.56
N SER A 422 -53.91 -14.60 6.11
CA SER A 422 -53.72 -16.04 5.91
C SER A 422 -52.47 -16.45 6.68
N SER A 423 -52.70 -17.19 7.75
CA SER A 423 -51.67 -17.85 8.55
C SER A 423 -51.11 -19.03 7.75
N GLN A 424 -50.20 -18.74 6.83
CA GLN A 424 -49.17 -19.70 6.47
C GLN A 424 -48.00 -19.43 7.40
N GLN A 425 -47.63 -20.41 8.23
CA GLN A 425 -46.33 -20.45 8.87
C GLN A 425 -45.30 -20.62 7.75
N GLU A 426 -45.01 -19.54 7.03
CA GLU A 426 -43.80 -19.44 6.22
C GLU A 426 -42.64 -19.54 7.20
N GLU A 427 -41.89 -20.64 7.15
CA GLU A 427 -40.63 -20.74 7.88
C GLU A 427 -39.78 -19.53 7.51
N ASP A 428 -39.46 -18.68 8.51
CA ASP A 428 -38.65 -17.48 8.29
C ASP A 428 -37.33 -17.90 7.60
N GLU A 429 -37.16 -17.54 6.33
CA GLU A 429 -35.93 -17.86 5.57
C GLU A 429 -34.72 -17.26 6.31
N LEU A 430 -33.78 -18.12 6.69
CA LEU A 430 -32.56 -17.73 7.39
C LEU A 430 -31.42 -17.56 6.38
N CYS A 431 -30.77 -16.40 6.39
CA CYS A 431 -29.59 -16.14 5.58
C CYS A 431 -28.32 -16.18 6.43
N GLU A 432 -27.27 -16.82 5.92
CA GLU A 432 -25.95 -16.79 6.54
C GLU A 432 -25.26 -15.45 6.24
N VAL A 433 -24.94 -14.72 7.30
CA VAL A 433 -24.21 -13.45 7.25
C VAL A 433 -22.80 -13.66 7.77
N VAL A 434 -21.85 -13.11 7.01
CA VAL A 434 -20.44 -13.05 7.33
C VAL A 434 -20.11 -11.62 7.74
N MET A 435 -19.70 -11.45 9.00
CA MET A 435 -19.20 -10.18 9.52
C MET A 435 -17.70 -10.29 9.79
N GLN A 436 -16.93 -9.38 9.20
CA GLN A 436 -15.46 -9.39 9.23
C GLN A 436 -14.96 -8.07 9.80
N GLU A 437 -14.14 -8.11 10.85
CA GLU A 437 -13.44 -6.91 11.31
C GLU A 437 -12.56 -6.35 10.19
N ALA A 438 -12.74 -5.09 9.86
CA ALA A 438 -12.12 -4.41 8.71
C ALA A 438 -10.64 -4.04 8.94
N SER A 439 -9.95 -4.69 9.87
CA SER A 439 -8.50 -4.53 10.02
C SER A 439 -7.80 -4.76 8.68
N ASP A 440 -6.77 -3.99 8.36
CA ASP A 440 -5.90 -4.09 7.17
C ASP A 440 -6.60 -4.35 5.81
N THR A 441 -7.93 -4.22 5.70
CA THR A 441 -8.76 -4.57 4.51
C THR A 441 -9.84 -3.52 4.23
N ALA A 442 -10.12 -2.61 5.18
CA ALA A 442 -10.97 -1.42 4.98
C ALA A 442 -10.42 -0.50 3.89
N ASP A 443 -9.09 -0.37 3.85
CA ASP A 443 -8.43 0.48 2.89
C ASP A 443 -8.45 -0.18 1.50
N PRO A 444 -8.68 0.61 0.44
CA PRO A 444 -8.59 0.12 -0.93
C PRO A 444 -7.28 -0.64 -1.16
N PHE A 445 -7.32 -1.73 -1.94
CA PHE A 445 -6.17 -2.60 -2.18
C PHE A 445 -4.86 -1.86 -2.52
N PRO A 446 -4.86 -0.82 -3.38
CA PRO A 446 -3.65 -0.05 -3.66
C PRO A 446 -3.05 0.62 -2.43
N LEU A 447 -3.87 1.15 -1.51
CA LEU A 447 -3.39 1.75 -0.25
C LEU A 447 -2.71 0.71 0.63
N ARG A 448 -3.26 -0.51 0.69
CA ARG A 448 -2.68 -1.63 1.44
C ARG A 448 -1.30 -2.00 0.93
N LEU A 449 -1.10 -1.97 -0.39
CA LEU A 449 0.19 -2.22 -1.00
C LEU A 449 1.25 -1.15 -0.65
N GLN A 450 0.87 0.11 -0.46
CA GLN A 450 1.84 1.22 -0.23
C GLN A 450 2.73 0.98 0.99
N PHE A 451 2.18 0.32 2.01
CA PHE A 451 2.87 0.06 3.27
C PHE A 451 3.71 -1.23 3.26
N LYS A 452 3.63 -2.02 2.18
CA LYS A 452 4.38 -3.28 2.05
C LYS A 452 5.84 -3.01 1.66
N ALA A 453 6.76 -3.83 2.20
CA ALA A 453 8.18 -3.75 1.85
C ALA A 453 8.43 -3.82 0.34
N TRP A 454 7.69 -4.68 -0.36
CA TRP A 454 7.72 -4.81 -1.81
C TRP A 454 7.54 -3.46 -2.51
N HIS A 455 6.45 -2.75 -2.20
CA HIS A 455 6.14 -1.46 -2.81
C HIS A 455 7.19 -0.39 -2.50
N SER A 456 7.83 -0.48 -1.33
CA SER A 456 8.83 0.51 -0.92
C SER A 456 10.14 0.44 -1.72
N ARG A 457 10.37 -0.56 -2.58
CA ARG A 457 11.64 -0.71 -3.33
C ARG A 457 11.63 0.10 -4.63
N GLY A 458 12.73 0.79 -4.93
CA GLY A 458 12.84 1.59 -6.16
C GLY A 458 12.77 0.78 -7.45
N TRP A 459 13.38 -0.42 -7.49
CA TRP A 459 13.30 -1.31 -8.65
C TRP A 459 11.88 -1.82 -8.91
N VAL A 460 11.09 -2.06 -7.86
CA VAL A 460 9.69 -2.49 -7.97
C VAL A 460 8.83 -1.43 -8.65
N PHE A 461 9.21 -0.16 -8.61
CA PHE A 461 8.49 0.91 -9.29
C PHE A 461 8.36 0.63 -10.79
N GLN A 462 9.46 0.37 -11.50
CA GLN A 462 9.39 0.08 -12.94
C GLN A 462 8.72 -1.28 -13.22
N GLU A 463 8.98 -2.29 -12.39
CA GLU A 463 8.37 -3.62 -12.52
C GLU A 463 6.85 -3.51 -12.45
N ARG A 464 6.33 -2.74 -11.50
CA ARG A 464 4.91 -2.50 -11.33
C ARG A 464 4.37 -1.58 -12.42
N GLU A 465 4.93 -0.41 -12.66
CA GLU A 465 4.33 0.58 -13.55
C GLU A 465 4.28 0.10 -15.01
N LEU A 466 5.36 -0.53 -15.49
CA LEU A 466 5.46 -0.94 -16.89
C LEU A 466 4.68 -2.22 -17.23
N SER A 467 4.31 -3.01 -16.22
CA SER A 467 3.53 -4.24 -16.41
C SER A 467 2.10 -3.95 -16.85
N ARG A 468 1.68 -4.53 -17.98
CA ARG A 468 0.30 -4.41 -18.50
C ARG A 468 -0.74 -5.04 -17.58
N ARG A 469 -0.36 -6.14 -16.93
CA ARG A 469 -1.17 -6.90 -15.97
C ARG A 469 -0.29 -7.29 -14.79
N CYS A 470 -0.85 -7.23 -13.59
CA CYS A 470 -0.15 -7.63 -12.37
C CYS A 470 -1.09 -8.42 -11.47
N ILE A 471 -0.66 -9.62 -11.09
CA ILE A 471 -1.31 -10.43 -10.06
C ILE A 471 -0.51 -10.27 -8.78
N PHE A 472 -1.16 -9.82 -7.72
CA PHE A 472 -0.54 -9.57 -6.42
C PHE A 472 -0.87 -10.68 -5.45
N PHE A 473 0.16 -11.35 -4.96
CA PHE A 473 0.06 -12.35 -3.90
C PHE A 473 0.40 -11.70 -2.57
N THR A 474 -0.63 -11.45 -1.76
CA THR A 474 -0.50 -10.88 -0.41
C THR A 474 -0.83 -11.94 0.65
N GLU A 475 -0.54 -11.66 1.92
CA GLU A 475 -0.91 -12.52 3.05
C GLU A 475 -2.44 -12.56 3.29
N TYR A 476 -3.17 -11.55 2.82
CA TYR A 476 -4.59 -11.37 3.09
C TYR A 476 -5.49 -11.84 1.96
N ASP A 477 -5.17 -11.44 0.73
CA ASP A 477 -5.97 -11.71 -0.46
C ASP A 477 -5.15 -11.64 -1.76
N LEU A 478 -5.69 -12.24 -2.83
CA LEU A 478 -5.24 -12.05 -4.20
C LEU A 478 -5.72 -10.70 -4.74
N GLY A 479 -4.81 -9.96 -5.35
CA GLY A 479 -5.11 -8.73 -6.08
C GLY A 479 -4.84 -8.84 -7.57
N TRP A 480 -5.57 -8.05 -8.33
CA TRP A 480 -5.42 -7.90 -9.78
C TRP A 480 -5.35 -6.43 -10.16
N ARG A 481 -4.51 -6.14 -11.15
CA ARG A 481 -4.51 -4.86 -11.84
C ARG A 481 -4.25 -5.05 -13.33
N CYS A 482 -5.04 -4.38 -14.15
CA CYS A 482 -4.77 -4.16 -15.57
C CYS A 482 -4.88 -2.66 -15.91
N ASN A 483 -4.88 -2.29 -17.19
CA ASN A 483 -5.07 -0.88 -17.60
C ASN A 483 -6.48 -0.34 -17.33
N ARG A 484 -7.48 -1.20 -17.17
CA ARG A 484 -8.87 -0.79 -16.95
C ARG A 484 -9.18 -0.55 -15.47
N TYR A 485 -8.90 -1.53 -14.61
CA TYR A 485 -9.29 -1.48 -13.20
C TYR A 485 -8.36 -2.28 -12.28
N TRP A 486 -8.59 -2.07 -10.98
CA TRP A 486 -8.13 -2.88 -9.87
C TRP A 486 -9.26 -3.76 -9.32
N GLU A 487 -8.92 -4.97 -8.91
CA GLU A 487 -9.85 -5.93 -8.30
C GLU A 487 -9.13 -6.81 -7.27
N THR A 488 -9.85 -7.37 -6.31
CA THR A 488 -9.35 -8.41 -5.42
C THR A 488 -10.29 -9.61 -5.39
N GLU A 489 -9.83 -10.77 -4.90
CA GLU A 489 -10.68 -11.96 -4.78
C GLU A 489 -11.91 -11.75 -3.88
N GLN A 490 -11.92 -10.68 -3.07
CA GLN A 490 -12.99 -10.28 -2.18
C GLN A 490 -13.99 -9.30 -2.80
N THR A 491 -13.66 -8.68 -3.92
CA THR A 491 -14.49 -7.65 -4.58
C THR A 491 -15.07 -8.16 -5.90
N GLY A 492 -15.28 -9.47 -6.04
CA GLY A 492 -15.74 -10.16 -7.26
C GLY A 492 -17.13 -9.79 -7.78
N ILE A 493 -17.58 -8.57 -7.50
CA ILE A 493 -18.75 -7.89 -8.00
C ILE A 493 -18.23 -6.78 -8.95
N PRO A 494 -18.57 -6.80 -10.26
CA PRO A 494 -18.08 -5.81 -11.24
C PRO A 494 -18.30 -4.35 -10.82
N GLU A 495 -19.35 -4.05 -10.06
CA GLU A 495 -19.71 -2.73 -9.54
C GLU A 495 -18.75 -2.21 -8.46
N CYS A 496 -17.96 -3.09 -7.83
CA CYS A 496 -16.91 -2.74 -6.86
C CYS A 496 -15.53 -2.57 -7.52
N ARG A 497 -15.44 -2.76 -8.86
CA ARG A 497 -14.20 -2.53 -9.60
C ARG A 497 -13.88 -1.05 -9.61
N ARG A 498 -12.62 -0.76 -9.33
CA ARG A 498 -12.15 0.61 -9.25
C ARG A 498 -11.39 0.95 -10.52
N PRO A 499 -11.84 1.94 -11.32
CA PRO A 499 -11.10 2.43 -12.47
C PRO A 499 -9.64 2.69 -12.11
N ARG A 500 -8.73 2.38 -13.02
CA ARG A 500 -7.29 2.60 -12.77
C ARG A 500 -6.98 4.06 -12.42
N GLY A 501 -7.70 5.01 -13.03
CA GLY A 501 -7.52 6.45 -12.83
C GLY A 501 -7.95 7.00 -11.47
N ASP A 502 -8.66 6.22 -10.64
CA ASP A 502 -9.22 6.69 -9.36
C ASP A 502 -8.23 6.62 -8.19
N TYR A 503 -7.04 6.04 -8.40
CA TYR A 503 -6.03 5.89 -7.36
C TYR A 503 -4.83 6.81 -7.56
N VAL A 504 -4.45 7.48 -6.47
CA VAL A 504 -3.29 8.38 -6.33
C VAL A 504 -1.93 7.68 -6.56
N MET A 505 -1.90 6.39 -6.94
CA MET A 505 -0.68 5.59 -7.12
C MET A 505 -0.34 5.24 -8.57
N ASP A 506 -1.28 5.43 -9.50
CA ASP A 506 -1.03 5.19 -10.91
C ASP A 506 -0.99 6.53 -11.63
N GLY A 507 0.16 6.85 -12.25
CA GLY A 507 0.25 7.99 -13.15
C GLY A 507 -0.69 7.76 -14.33
N PRO A 508 -1.26 8.81 -14.94
CA PRO A 508 -2.19 8.64 -16.05
C PRO A 508 -1.55 7.78 -17.12
N THR A 509 -2.08 6.58 -17.35
CA THR A 509 -1.77 5.77 -18.53
C THR A 509 -2.34 6.46 -19.75
N ALA A 510 -1.75 7.59 -20.16
CA ALA A 510 -2.05 8.34 -21.38
C ALA A 510 -3.55 8.45 -21.78
N TYR A 511 -4.46 8.41 -20.80
CA TYR A 511 -5.91 8.50 -20.99
C TYR A 511 -6.53 9.12 -19.74
N GLY A 512 -6.41 10.44 -19.67
CA GLY A 512 -7.47 11.29 -19.13
C GLY A 512 -7.94 12.14 -20.31
N GLY A 513 -9.24 12.15 -20.59
CA GLY A 513 -9.81 13.11 -21.52
C GLY A 513 -9.45 14.53 -21.07
N VAL A 514 -9.14 15.38 -22.05
CA VAL A 514 -8.88 16.84 -21.98
C VAL A 514 -7.43 17.27 -21.69
N SER A 515 -6.65 17.52 -22.76
CA SER A 515 -5.95 18.80 -23.02
C SER A 515 -5.19 18.76 -24.36
N TYR A 516 -5.28 19.85 -25.14
CA TYR A 516 -4.70 20.09 -26.47
C TYR A 516 -3.14 20.10 -26.52
N ASN A 517 -2.42 19.81 -25.43
CA ASN A 517 -0.96 19.95 -25.35
C ASN A 517 -0.26 18.71 -24.76
N ALA A 518 0.36 17.91 -25.64
CA ALA A 518 1.10 16.69 -25.29
C ALA A 518 2.31 16.96 -24.36
N GLU A 519 3.00 18.09 -24.51
CA GLU A 519 4.16 18.45 -23.67
C GLU A 519 3.75 18.71 -22.22
N THR A 520 2.66 19.46 -22.04
CA THR A 520 2.12 19.75 -20.70
C THR A 520 1.68 18.46 -19.99
N ASN A 521 1.01 17.55 -20.70
CA ASN A 521 0.58 16.27 -20.13
C ASN A 521 1.77 15.37 -19.79
N LEU A 522 2.79 15.32 -20.67
CA LEU A 522 4.01 14.56 -20.39
C LEU A 522 4.75 15.13 -19.19
N ARG A 523 4.87 16.46 -19.07
CA ARG A 523 5.49 17.13 -17.92
C ARG A 523 4.78 16.74 -16.62
N LYS A 524 3.45 16.82 -16.58
CA LYS A 524 2.64 16.45 -15.40
C LYS A 524 2.84 14.99 -15.02
N THR A 525 2.75 14.11 -16.02
CA THR A 525 2.95 12.68 -15.85
C THR A 525 4.33 12.42 -15.27
N TRP A 526 5.37 13.03 -15.84
CA TRP A 526 6.75 12.89 -15.38
C TRP A 526 6.96 13.42 -13.96
N GLN A 527 6.46 14.61 -13.65
CA GLN A 527 6.55 15.17 -12.29
C GLN A 527 5.88 14.25 -11.28
N TYR A 528 4.68 13.76 -11.57
CA TYR A 528 3.99 12.80 -10.72
C TYR A 528 4.79 11.49 -10.55
N THR A 529 5.30 10.93 -11.65
CA THR A 529 6.18 9.74 -11.63
C THR A 529 7.39 9.96 -10.72
N VAL A 530 8.07 11.11 -10.84
CA VAL A 530 9.22 11.45 -10.00
C VAL A 530 8.82 11.54 -8.53
N GLN A 531 7.68 12.15 -8.20
CA GLN A 531 7.20 12.23 -6.82
C GLN A 531 6.99 10.83 -6.23
N GLN A 532 6.26 9.96 -6.94
CA GLN A 532 5.99 8.58 -6.51
C GLN A 532 7.26 7.73 -6.44
N TYR A 533 8.19 7.89 -7.38
CA TYR A 533 9.45 7.17 -7.37
C TYR A 533 10.37 7.62 -6.23
N SER A 534 10.41 8.93 -5.95
CA SER A 534 11.33 9.51 -4.95
C SER A 534 11.06 9.08 -3.50
N VAL A 535 9.84 8.59 -3.19
CA VAL A 535 9.52 8.03 -1.86
C VAL A 535 10.04 6.61 -1.67
N THR A 536 10.47 5.95 -2.75
CA THR A 536 10.99 4.58 -2.70
C THR A 536 12.38 4.52 -2.06
N LYS A 537 12.76 3.32 -1.62
CA LYS A 537 14.03 2.98 -0.99
C LYS A 537 14.89 2.24 -1.99
N LEU A 538 16.13 2.69 -2.12
CA LEU A 538 17.17 2.03 -2.89
C LEU A 538 18.28 1.60 -1.93
N THR A 539 18.87 0.42 -2.18
CA THR A 539 20.05 -0.04 -1.45
C THR A 539 21.26 0.85 -1.75
N TYR A 540 21.43 1.19 -3.03
CA TYR A 540 22.49 2.07 -3.52
C TYR A 540 21.88 3.25 -4.25
N ASN A 541 22.28 4.48 -3.90
CA ASN A 541 21.78 5.67 -4.59
C ASN A 541 22.24 5.75 -6.06
N SER A 542 23.33 5.04 -6.41
CA SER A 542 23.79 4.89 -7.80
C SER A 542 22.73 4.25 -8.70
N ASP A 543 21.84 3.43 -8.13
CA ASP A 543 20.79 2.74 -8.88
C ASP A 543 19.60 3.65 -9.19
N LYS A 544 19.60 4.90 -8.70
CA LYS A 544 18.44 5.79 -8.80
C LYS A 544 18.09 6.16 -10.24
N HIS A 545 19.07 6.24 -11.14
CA HIS A 545 18.78 6.39 -12.56
C HIS A 545 18.41 5.04 -13.19
N ASN A 546 19.17 3.99 -12.93
CA ASN A 546 18.95 2.66 -13.52
C ASN A 546 17.55 2.09 -13.23
N ALA A 547 17.03 2.28 -12.01
CA ALA A 547 15.71 1.80 -11.61
C ALA A 547 14.54 2.62 -12.19
N LEU A 548 14.80 3.74 -12.88
CA LEU A 548 13.81 4.58 -13.55
C LEU A 548 14.01 4.65 -15.08
N MET A 549 15.20 4.32 -15.56
CA MET A 549 15.62 4.38 -16.97
C MET A 549 14.64 3.67 -17.92
N GLY A 550 14.14 2.48 -17.53
CA GLY A 550 13.18 1.74 -18.34
C GLY A 550 11.91 2.56 -18.66
N PHE A 551 11.43 3.35 -17.70
CA PHE A 551 10.27 4.22 -17.85
C PHE A 551 10.59 5.46 -18.71
N GLU A 552 11.75 6.09 -18.49
CA GLU A 552 12.25 7.20 -19.32
C GLU A 552 12.30 6.81 -20.80
N GLU A 553 12.88 5.65 -21.11
CA GLU A 553 13.03 5.16 -22.48
C GLU A 553 11.69 4.85 -23.14
N ARG A 554 10.69 4.36 -22.38
CA ARG A 554 9.35 4.09 -22.93
C ARG A 554 8.64 5.41 -23.26
N LEU A 555 8.69 6.38 -22.36
CA LEU A 555 8.15 7.72 -22.63
C LEU A 555 8.88 8.40 -23.80
N ALA A 556 10.21 8.27 -23.87
CA ALA A 556 11.01 8.79 -24.98
C ALA A 556 10.60 8.16 -26.31
N THR A 557 10.39 6.83 -26.33
CA THR A 557 9.92 6.10 -27.51
C THR A 557 8.55 6.60 -27.99
N ARG A 558 7.63 6.89 -27.05
CA ARG A 558 6.27 7.31 -27.36
C ARG A 558 6.17 8.77 -27.83
N PHE A 559 6.85 9.68 -27.14
CA PHE A 559 6.68 11.11 -27.34
C PHE A 559 7.82 11.76 -28.14
N GLY A 560 8.91 11.05 -28.40
CA GLY A 560 10.07 11.56 -29.16
C GLY A 560 10.95 12.55 -28.40
N TYR A 561 10.70 12.77 -27.11
CA TYR A 561 11.52 13.64 -26.26
C TYR A 561 12.64 12.87 -25.56
N LYS A 562 13.69 13.58 -25.16
CA LYS A 562 14.83 13.00 -24.44
C LYS A 562 14.74 13.28 -22.95
N PHE A 563 15.29 12.39 -22.14
CA PHE A 563 15.39 12.55 -20.70
C PHE A 563 16.86 12.74 -20.32
N HIS A 564 17.12 13.73 -19.46
CA HIS A 564 18.46 14.07 -19.02
C HIS A 564 18.46 14.32 -17.51
N ASN A 565 19.16 13.47 -16.76
CA ASN A 565 19.34 13.61 -15.31
C ASN A 565 18.02 13.93 -14.57
N GLY A 566 16.93 13.25 -14.94
CA GLY A 566 15.64 13.40 -14.28
C GLY A 566 14.73 14.54 -14.77
N ILE A 567 15.06 15.20 -15.88
CA ILE A 567 14.16 16.16 -16.55
C ILE A 567 13.97 15.81 -18.03
N VAL A 568 12.85 16.27 -18.59
CA VAL A 568 12.49 16.10 -20.00
C VAL A 568 13.01 17.29 -20.82
N ASP A 569 13.72 16.98 -21.89
CA ASP A 569 14.13 17.94 -22.91
C ASP A 569 13.04 18.03 -23.99
N PHE A 570 12.22 19.07 -23.86
CA PHE A 570 11.21 19.48 -24.82
C PHE A 570 11.80 20.34 -25.97
N GLY A 571 13.13 20.39 -26.11
CA GLY A 571 13.83 21.16 -27.13
C GLY A 571 13.72 22.67 -26.90
N HIS A 572 12.92 23.35 -27.73
CA HIS A 572 12.78 24.81 -27.70
C HIS A 572 11.67 25.31 -26.77
N SER A 573 10.89 24.43 -26.15
CA SER A 573 9.74 24.85 -25.33
C SER A 573 10.16 25.39 -23.96
N GLU A 574 9.31 26.22 -23.36
CA GLU A 574 9.63 26.95 -22.13
C GLU A 574 9.50 26.08 -20.87
N HIS A 575 9.31 24.77 -20.97
CA HIS A 575 9.02 23.93 -19.79
C HIS A 575 10.24 23.54 -18.95
N PHE A 576 11.44 24.00 -19.28
CA PHE A 576 12.65 23.67 -18.54
C PHE A 576 12.60 24.15 -17.07
N HIS A 577 12.36 25.44 -16.85
CA HIS A 577 12.38 26.06 -15.52
C HIS A 577 11.28 25.53 -14.58
N THR A 578 10.11 25.18 -15.12
CA THR A 578 9.01 24.61 -14.34
C THR A 578 9.33 23.20 -13.81
N GLN A 579 10.20 22.46 -14.51
CA GLN A 579 10.71 21.16 -14.05
C GLN A 579 11.69 21.27 -12.88
N LEU A 580 12.25 22.45 -12.58
CA LEU A 580 13.17 22.67 -11.45
C LEU A 580 12.47 23.16 -10.18
N LEU A 581 11.13 23.33 -10.19
CA LEU A 581 10.34 23.81 -9.06
C LEU A 581 10.11 22.79 -7.94
N TRP A 582 10.75 21.63 -7.98
CA TRP A 582 10.61 20.62 -6.94
C TRP A 582 11.28 21.07 -5.64
N ILE A 583 10.75 20.60 -4.51
CA ILE A 583 11.33 20.77 -3.19
C ILE A 583 11.47 19.42 -2.47
N PRO A 584 12.51 19.22 -1.66
CA PRO A 584 12.62 18.04 -0.80
C PRO A 584 11.53 18.08 0.29
N THR A 585 10.89 16.95 0.57
CA THR A 585 9.83 16.86 1.60
C THR A 585 10.36 16.67 3.02
N ILE A 586 11.62 16.28 3.17
CA ILE A 586 12.31 16.13 4.46
C ILE A 586 13.51 17.09 4.47
N SER A 587 13.77 17.73 5.61
CA SER A 587 14.89 18.64 5.82
C SER A 587 16.20 18.02 5.31
N ARG A 588 16.93 18.76 4.46
CA ARG A 588 18.16 18.37 3.75
C ARG A 588 18.99 17.33 4.51
N GLY A 589 18.75 16.05 4.24
CA GLY A 589 19.83 15.06 4.34
C GLY A 589 20.89 15.47 3.32
N GLY A 590 22.17 15.37 3.70
CA GLY A 590 23.28 15.88 2.90
C GLY A 590 23.21 15.53 1.42
N LEU A 591 23.70 16.43 0.56
CA LEU A 591 23.99 16.15 -0.83
C LEU A 591 24.88 14.89 -0.89
N ASN A 592 24.57 13.96 -1.79
CA ASN A 592 25.44 12.80 -2.02
C ASN A 592 26.54 13.13 -3.05
N ASP A 593 27.47 12.19 -3.20
CA ASP A 593 28.60 12.19 -4.15
C ASP A 593 28.23 12.59 -5.58
N ILE A 594 29.23 13.08 -6.32
CA ILE A 594 29.24 13.80 -7.61
C ILE A 594 28.77 12.93 -8.81
N GLN A 595 27.76 12.08 -8.65
CA GLN A 595 27.24 11.25 -9.74
C GLN A 595 26.19 11.97 -10.59
N PHE A 596 25.41 12.87 -9.98
CA PHE A 596 24.36 13.62 -10.66
C PHE A 596 24.56 15.12 -10.53
N PRO A 597 24.10 15.94 -11.50
CA PRO A 597 24.19 17.39 -11.39
C PRO A 597 23.52 17.93 -10.13
N SER A 598 24.07 19.01 -9.55
CA SER A 598 23.59 19.63 -8.31
C SER A 598 22.14 20.09 -8.36
N TRP A 599 21.64 20.45 -9.54
CA TRP A 599 20.26 20.89 -9.79
C TRP A 599 19.27 19.74 -9.97
N SER A 600 19.74 18.49 -10.10
CA SER A 600 18.86 17.35 -10.33
C SER A 600 18.30 16.83 -9.01
N TRP A 601 17.00 16.52 -9.00
CA TRP A 601 16.35 15.83 -7.87
C TRP A 601 16.96 14.44 -7.64
N MET A 602 17.62 13.85 -8.64
CA MET A 602 18.32 12.59 -8.51
C MET A 602 19.46 12.69 -7.48
N ASN A 603 20.06 13.87 -7.30
CA ASN A 603 21.12 14.09 -6.32
C ASN A 603 20.63 14.18 -4.86
N VAL A 604 19.32 14.30 -4.64
CA VAL A 604 18.74 14.42 -3.30
C VAL A 604 18.39 13.05 -2.71
N LYS A 605 18.74 12.83 -1.45
CA LYS A 605 18.31 11.64 -0.70
C LYS A 605 16.89 11.86 -0.14
N GLY A 606 15.95 11.04 -0.61
CA GLY A 606 14.58 11.02 -0.13
C GLY A 606 13.59 11.69 -1.09
N ALA A 607 12.38 11.86 -0.58
CA ALA A 607 11.23 12.27 -1.36
C ALA A 607 11.28 13.74 -1.79
N VAL A 608 10.80 14.00 -3.00
CA VAL A 608 10.63 15.33 -3.58
C VAL A 608 9.18 15.55 -3.97
N LYS A 609 8.74 16.81 -3.96
CA LYS A 609 7.41 17.21 -4.43
C LYS A 609 7.44 18.53 -5.19
N TRP A 610 6.53 18.71 -6.13
CA TRP A 610 6.24 20.04 -6.68
C TRP A 610 5.13 20.68 -5.84
N PRO A 611 5.40 21.78 -5.11
CA PRO A 611 4.50 22.30 -4.09
C PRO A 611 3.39 23.21 -4.63
N HIS A 612 3.12 23.21 -5.94
CA HIS A 612 2.12 24.07 -6.54
C HIS A 612 0.95 23.24 -7.07
N ASP A 613 -0.25 23.74 -6.80
CA ASP A 613 -1.45 23.30 -7.47
C ASP A 613 -1.61 24.17 -8.74
N GLU A 614 -1.48 23.58 -9.93
CA GLU A 614 -1.58 24.32 -11.19
C GLU A 614 -2.96 24.97 -11.41
N TYR A 615 -4.00 24.55 -10.66
CA TYR A 615 -5.29 25.21 -10.66
C TYR A 615 -5.27 26.56 -9.91
N LEU A 616 -4.26 26.78 -9.06
CA LEU A 616 -4.12 27.97 -8.21
C LEU A 616 -2.91 28.84 -8.59
N VAL A 617 -1.87 28.27 -9.21
CA VAL A 617 -0.62 28.98 -9.57
C VAL A 617 -0.10 28.52 -10.93
N TYR A 618 0.10 29.47 -11.85
CA TYR A 618 0.71 29.19 -13.16
C TYR A 618 2.21 28.86 -12.98
N PRO A 619 2.69 27.64 -13.28
CA PRO A 619 4.07 27.20 -13.02
C PRO A 619 5.12 28.09 -13.67
N GLU A 620 4.84 28.59 -14.87
CA GLU A 620 5.73 29.47 -15.62
C GLU A 620 5.93 30.80 -14.89
N LEU A 621 4.88 31.33 -14.23
CA LEU A 621 5.00 32.54 -13.42
C LEU A 621 5.81 32.27 -12.15
N LEU A 622 5.54 31.14 -11.47
CA LEU A 622 6.29 30.77 -10.27
C LEU A 622 7.78 30.58 -10.57
N ALA A 623 8.09 29.95 -11.69
CA ALA A 623 9.47 29.75 -12.11
C ALA A 623 10.13 31.06 -12.58
N GLN A 624 9.40 32.00 -13.19
CA GLN A 624 9.91 33.36 -13.44
C GLN A 624 10.21 34.13 -12.14
N VAL A 625 9.40 33.95 -11.09
CA VAL A 625 9.66 34.56 -9.78
C VAL A 625 10.87 33.90 -9.10
N ALA A 626 10.98 32.57 -9.16
CA ALA A 626 12.03 31.82 -8.49
C ALA A 626 13.41 31.94 -9.16
N PHE A 627 13.45 32.03 -10.50
CA PHE A 627 14.69 32.00 -11.29
C PHE A 627 14.93 33.26 -12.13
N GLY A 628 14.02 34.25 -12.06
CA GLY A 628 14.09 35.47 -12.86
C GLY A 628 13.50 35.32 -14.28
N ARG A 629 13.31 36.46 -14.97
CA ARG A 629 12.84 36.50 -16.37
C ARG A 629 13.99 36.15 -17.31
N LEU A 630 13.94 34.97 -17.93
CA LEU A 630 14.89 34.57 -18.96
C LEU A 630 14.76 35.48 -20.20
N LYS A 631 15.68 36.44 -20.36
CA LYS A 631 15.78 37.24 -21.59
C LYS A 631 16.39 36.38 -22.70
N ARG A 632 15.57 35.66 -23.47
CA ARG A 632 16.02 35.06 -24.73
C ARG A 632 16.48 36.18 -25.67
N LYS A 633 17.80 36.34 -25.87
CA LYS A 633 18.31 37.03 -27.07
C LYS A 633 18.01 36.12 -28.26
N MET A 634 16.79 36.15 -28.77
CA MET A 634 16.44 35.48 -30.02
C MET A 634 17.17 36.14 -31.19
N LYS A 635 18.38 35.64 -31.51
CA LYS A 635 19.05 35.88 -32.80
C LYS A 635 19.23 34.55 -33.53
N LYS A 636 18.19 34.12 -34.26
CA LYS A 636 18.17 33.03 -35.28
C LYS A 636 18.73 31.65 -34.82
N PRO A 637 18.37 30.54 -35.49
CA PRO A 637 18.57 29.20 -34.95
C PRO A 637 20.04 28.81 -35.10
N LYS A 638 20.83 29.01 -34.04
CA LYS A 638 22.02 28.18 -33.82
C LYS A 638 21.65 27.18 -32.74
N ASN A 639 21.91 25.91 -33.02
CA ASN A 639 21.66 24.76 -32.16
C ASN A 639 22.10 25.03 -30.72
N TYR A 640 21.21 25.54 -29.87
CA TYR A 640 21.45 25.60 -28.43
C TYR A 640 21.31 24.17 -27.94
N THR A 641 22.45 23.54 -27.65
CA THR A 641 22.47 22.28 -26.91
C THR A 641 21.86 22.51 -25.53
N PHE A 642 21.17 21.51 -24.97
CA PHE A 642 20.62 21.51 -23.60
C PHE A 642 21.61 22.03 -22.52
N LEU A 643 22.90 21.72 -22.67
CA LEU A 643 23.99 22.24 -21.83
C LEU A 643 24.20 23.77 -21.94
N GLY A 644 23.88 24.36 -23.09
CA GLY A 644 23.95 25.80 -23.33
C GLY A 644 22.85 26.57 -22.58
N LEU A 645 21.66 25.98 -22.44
CA LEU A 645 20.57 26.54 -21.62
C LEU A 645 20.97 26.61 -20.14
N PHE A 646 21.68 25.60 -19.63
CA PHE A 646 22.21 25.61 -18.25
C PHE A 646 23.26 26.69 -18.01
N ARG A 647 24.18 26.91 -18.96
CA ARG A 647 25.19 27.97 -18.85
C ARG A 647 24.58 29.38 -18.84
N GLU A 648 23.47 29.60 -19.54
CA GLU A 648 22.75 30.88 -19.47
C GLU A 648 22.03 31.08 -18.12
N LEU A 649 21.61 29.99 -17.46
CA LEU A 649 20.98 30.05 -16.13
C LEU A 649 21.99 30.31 -15.00
N GLU A 650 23.20 29.75 -15.08
CA GLU A 650 24.29 30.10 -14.14
C GLU A 650 24.64 31.59 -14.18
N LEU A 651 24.43 32.26 -15.31
CA LEU A 651 24.63 33.71 -15.46
C LEU A 651 23.46 34.55 -14.91
N GLY A 652 22.33 33.94 -14.54
CA GLY A 652 21.12 34.60 -14.03
C GLY A 652 20.80 34.35 -12.56
N LEU A 653 21.43 33.36 -11.93
CA LEU A 653 21.33 33.11 -10.49
C LEU A 653 22.27 34.07 -9.73
N GLY A 654 21.85 35.34 -9.65
CA GLY A 654 22.44 36.38 -8.80
C GLY A 654 21.72 36.51 -7.47
#